data_AF-A0A3B3WJK4-F1
#
_entry.id   AF-A0A3B3WJK4-F1
#
_cell.length_a   1.000
_cell.length_b   1.000
_cell.length_c   1.000
_cell.angle_alpha   90.00
_cell.angle_beta   90.00
_cell.angle_gamma   90.00
#
_symmetry.space_group_name_H-M   'P 1'
#
loop_
_entity.id
_entity.type
_entity.pdbx_description
1 polymer ?
#
loop_
_entity_poly.entity_id
_entity_poly.type
_entity_poly.pdbx_seq_one_letter_code
_entity_poly.pdbx_strand_id
1 'polypeptide(L)'
;MHHLRTTVVRLGPLAAAQTAQIAPQSQFLALERGTRTFQPVRSLRASVAAEPFLNGTSSNYVEEMYYAWLEDPRNVHKSWDIFFRNANAGAPPGAAYQSPPPLSGPSDGTMGVRALVGAQPNVEKLVKDHLAVQSLIRAYQVRGHHIAKLDPLGISCVDFDDAPCTVGFQNVGLYGLTEGDLDKVFRLPASTFIGGNDSALPLREIIRRLEMAYCQHIGVEFMFINDLEQCQWIRQKFETPGIMQFSLEEKRTLLGRMIRSTRFEEFLQRKWSSEKRFGLEGCESLIPALKTIIDRSSQCGVESVILGMPHRGRLNVLANVIRKDLDQIFCQFDSKLEAADEGSGDVKYHLGMYHRRMNRVSDRYITLSLVANPSHLEAVDPVVQGKTKAEQFYSGDTEGKRVMSILLHGDAAFAGQGIVYETFHLSDLPSYTTHGTIHVVVNNQIGFTTDPRMARSSPYPTDVARVVNAPIFHVNADDPEAVMFVCNVAAEWRNTFHKDVVVDLVSYRRNGHNEMDEPMFTQPLMYKQIKKQKGVLQKFVEKLVAEGVITTQHYEEEVARYDKICEDAFAHSKDEKILHIKHWLDSPWPGFFTLDGQPKTMSCPSTGIREDELCHIGNVAASVPLEDFMIHGGLSRILKGRAHMVSKRVCDWALGEYMAFGSLLKEGIHVRLSGQDVERGTFSHRHHVLHDQNVDKRICIPMNSISPDQAPYTVCNSSLSEYGVLGFELGFAMASPNALVLWEAQFGDFHNTAQCIIDQFISSGQAKWVRQNGIVLLLPHGMEGMGPEHSSARPERFLQMCNDDSDVFPKVTGDFAVHQLYDCNWIVVNCSTPANYFHVLRRQILLPFRKPVSDSHHEPQLRVQTDAVPKAQHASLLCFSNNSSSCLHQSRCCATQRPNRVLMTCCLVRTDLKKKKRKHPGNVINEIKSWFYIMLYFLPPGTHFQRLIPDEGPAAVGPQNVKRVVFCTGKIYYDLIRERKSRGLEDAVAVVRIEQVIGSAFASSNQLHIQAWINAAADFKLCLCDVAAVSIPLRPGES
;
A
#
# COMPACT_ATOMS: atom_id res chain seq x y z
N MET A 1 19.37 21.29 -55.52
CA MET A 1 20.57 21.95 -54.94
C MET A 1 21.47 20.83 -54.41
N HIS A 2 22.34 20.21 -55.23
CA HIS A 2 23.75 20.61 -55.49
C HIS A 2 24.47 21.08 -54.21
N HIS A 3 25.62 20.55 -53.75
CA HIS A 3 26.62 19.65 -54.32
C HIS A 3 27.68 19.31 -53.22
N LEU A 4 28.23 18.07 -53.25
CA LEU A 4 29.66 17.68 -53.05
C LEU A 4 30.31 17.87 -51.64
N ARG A 5 31.21 17.01 -51.13
CA ARG A 5 32.22 16.14 -51.78
C ARG A 5 32.77 15.07 -50.81
N THR A 6 32.93 13.86 -51.34
CA THR A 6 33.79 12.74 -50.91
C THR A 6 35.29 13.04 -51.12
N THR A 7 36.21 12.32 -50.45
CA THR A 7 37.28 11.47 -51.05
C THR A 7 38.07 10.70 -49.98
N VAL A 8 38.50 9.49 -50.36
CA VAL A 8 39.11 8.37 -49.63
C VAL A 8 40.58 8.17 -50.08
N VAL A 9 41.42 7.45 -49.30
CA VAL A 9 42.36 6.35 -49.71
C VAL A 9 43.84 6.41 -49.20
N ARG A 10 44.20 5.33 -48.44
CA ARG A 10 45.47 4.53 -48.26
C ARG A 10 46.75 5.19 -47.67
N LEU A 11 47.54 4.54 -46.79
CA LEU A 11 48.13 3.18 -46.84
C LEU A 11 48.37 2.56 -45.44
N GLY A 12 48.34 1.21 -45.33
CA GLY A 12 48.85 0.41 -44.19
C GLY A 12 50.38 0.19 -44.26
N PRO A 13 51.03 -0.65 -43.40
CA PRO A 13 50.66 -2.07 -43.18
C PRO A 13 50.96 -2.74 -41.80
N LEU A 14 50.39 -3.94 -41.64
CA LEU A 14 50.87 -5.21 -41.00
C LEU A 14 51.03 -5.43 -39.47
N ALA A 15 50.42 -6.57 -39.06
CA ALA A 15 50.86 -7.61 -38.10
C ALA A 15 50.28 -7.71 -36.66
N ALA A 16 49.29 -8.62 -36.58
CA ALA A 16 48.79 -9.54 -35.54
C ALA A 16 49.48 -9.78 -34.15
N ALA A 17 48.58 -9.93 -33.15
CA ALA A 17 48.38 -11.05 -32.19
C ALA A 17 48.85 -10.99 -30.71
N GLN A 18 47.83 -11.24 -29.85
CA GLN A 18 47.79 -12.09 -28.64
C GLN A 18 47.98 -11.53 -27.20
N THR A 19 46.83 -11.55 -26.47
CA THR A 19 46.55 -12.02 -25.09
C THR A 19 47.37 -11.57 -23.87
N ALA A 20 46.69 -11.02 -22.86
CA ALA A 20 46.73 -11.48 -21.46
C ALA A 20 45.65 -10.80 -20.58
N GLN A 21 44.98 -11.62 -19.75
CA GLN A 21 44.03 -11.23 -18.69
C GLN A 21 44.78 -10.82 -17.41
N ILE A 22 44.25 -9.85 -16.66
CA ILE A 22 44.68 -9.51 -15.29
C ILE A 22 43.45 -9.41 -14.38
N ALA A 23 43.51 -10.10 -13.25
CA ALA A 23 42.56 -10.07 -12.13
C ALA A 23 42.92 -8.98 -11.10
N PRO A 24 41.97 -8.50 -10.26
CA PRO A 24 42.30 -7.70 -9.08
C PRO A 24 42.20 -8.50 -7.78
N GLN A 25 43.09 -8.16 -6.85
CA GLN A 25 43.19 -8.61 -5.46
C GLN A 25 42.24 -7.85 -4.51
N SER A 26 41.91 -8.46 -3.38
CA SER A 26 41.74 -7.75 -2.10
C SER A 26 42.33 -8.56 -0.94
N GLN A 27 43.14 -7.89 -0.11
CA GLN A 27 43.86 -8.38 1.06
C GLN A 27 43.05 -8.20 2.35
N PHE A 28 43.31 -9.00 3.39
CA PHE A 28 43.28 -8.52 4.78
C PHE A 28 44.33 -9.23 5.67
N LEU A 29 45.35 -8.42 6.04
CA LEU A 29 46.09 -8.25 7.30
C LEU A 29 46.51 -9.45 8.19
N ALA A 30 47.83 -9.58 8.36
CA ALA A 30 48.53 -10.25 9.46
C ALA A 30 49.22 -9.21 10.37
N LEU A 31 49.37 -9.53 11.66
CA LEU A 31 50.18 -8.78 12.63
C LEU A 31 51.23 -9.73 13.24
N GLU A 32 52.51 -9.33 13.16
CA GLU A 32 53.70 -10.07 13.57
C GLU A 32 54.14 -9.83 15.03
N ARG A 33 54.88 -10.82 15.60
CA ARG A 33 56.15 -10.75 16.40
C ARG A 33 56.17 -11.88 17.45
N GLY A 34 57.24 -12.64 17.71
CA GLY A 34 58.62 -12.67 17.20
C GLY A 34 59.42 -13.85 17.78
N THR A 35 60.27 -14.42 16.92
CA THR A 35 61.63 -14.99 17.10
C THR A 35 62.09 -15.73 18.38
N ARG A 36 62.61 -16.96 18.20
CA ARG A 36 63.98 -17.40 18.61
C ARG A 36 64.44 -18.74 17.99
N THR A 37 65.41 -18.62 17.07
CA THR A 37 66.65 -19.44 16.82
C THR A 37 66.62 -20.99 16.80
N PHE A 38 66.93 -21.62 15.65
CA PHE A 38 68.21 -22.28 15.28
C PHE A 38 68.13 -22.88 13.85
N GLN A 39 69.19 -22.70 13.04
CA GLN A 39 69.43 -23.33 11.72
C GLN A 39 70.09 -24.72 11.86
N PRO A 40 70.35 -25.50 10.79
CA PRO A 40 69.52 -25.90 9.64
C PRO A 40 69.48 -27.45 9.52
N VAL A 41 69.01 -27.99 8.38
CA VAL A 41 69.19 -29.37 7.87
C VAL A 41 68.06 -30.36 8.22
N ARG A 42 67.14 -30.63 7.28
CA ARG A 42 67.22 -31.66 6.21
C ARG A 42 65.79 -31.83 5.65
N SER A 43 65.58 -31.45 4.39
CA SER A 43 64.35 -31.80 3.69
C SER A 43 64.36 -33.30 3.40
N LEU A 44 63.57 -34.07 4.15
CA LEU A 44 63.02 -35.33 3.67
C LEU A 44 61.60 -35.03 3.18
N ARG A 45 61.45 -34.76 1.87
CA ARG A 45 60.14 -34.87 1.23
C ARG A 45 59.78 -36.35 1.20
N ALA A 46 59.11 -36.84 2.24
CA ALA A 46 58.47 -38.14 2.19
C ALA A 46 57.19 -38.03 1.36
N SER A 47 57.01 -38.89 0.34
CA SER A 47 55.77 -38.96 -0.45
C SER A 47 54.54 -39.19 0.43
N VAL A 48 54.73 -39.75 1.61
CA VAL A 48 53.70 -40.04 2.61
C VAL A 48 52.91 -38.80 3.00
N ALA A 49 53.51 -37.60 3.07
CA ALA A 49 52.80 -36.37 3.48
C ALA A 49 51.70 -35.90 2.51
N ALA A 50 51.53 -36.55 1.36
CA ALA A 50 50.50 -36.25 0.37
C ALA A 50 49.29 -37.20 0.41
N GLU A 51 49.19 -38.07 1.42
CA GLU A 51 48.00 -38.93 1.61
C GLU A 51 46.78 -38.12 2.09
N PRO A 52 45.59 -38.29 1.49
CA PRO A 52 44.43 -37.44 1.75
C PRO A 52 43.86 -37.53 3.18
N PHE A 53 44.22 -38.57 3.95
CA PHE A 53 43.83 -38.70 5.36
C PHE A 53 44.86 -38.12 6.34
N LEU A 54 46.03 -37.68 5.85
CA LEU A 54 47.07 -37.01 6.64
C LEU A 54 46.88 -35.50 6.58
N ASN A 55 45.97 -35.01 7.41
CA ASN A 55 45.80 -33.58 7.67
C ASN A 55 46.53 -33.20 8.97
N GLY A 56 46.70 -31.90 9.24
CA GLY A 56 47.44 -31.42 10.43
C GLY A 56 46.89 -31.86 11.79
N THR A 57 45.70 -32.49 11.83
CA THR A 57 45.07 -33.04 13.04
C THR A 57 45.28 -34.54 13.23
N SER A 58 45.64 -35.29 12.18
CA SER A 58 45.86 -36.75 12.23
C SER A 58 47.35 -37.17 12.21
N SER A 59 48.27 -36.22 12.10
CA SER A 59 49.71 -36.48 11.95
C SER A 59 50.30 -37.27 13.13
N ASN A 60 49.98 -36.89 14.38
CA ASN A 60 50.53 -37.56 15.57
C ASN A 60 50.07 -39.02 15.67
N TYR A 61 48.80 -39.29 15.34
CA TYR A 61 48.26 -40.65 15.36
C TYR A 61 48.94 -41.56 14.34
N VAL A 62 49.19 -41.05 13.12
CA VAL A 62 49.87 -41.86 12.10
C VAL A 62 51.36 -42.03 12.42
N GLU A 63 51.99 -41.04 13.04
CA GLU A 63 53.37 -41.17 13.54
C GLU A 63 53.47 -42.25 14.63
N GLU A 64 52.55 -42.26 15.60
CA GLU A 64 52.47 -43.31 16.63
C GLU A 64 52.22 -44.70 16.02
N MET A 65 51.31 -44.82 15.04
CA MET A 65 51.10 -46.07 14.31
C MET A 65 52.33 -46.51 13.51
N TYR A 66 53.07 -45.56 12.93
CA TYR A 66 54.30 -45.87 12.21
C TYR A 66 55.40 -46.35 13.16
N TYR A 67 55.59 -45.70 14.31
CA TYR A 67 56.55 -46.16 15.32
C TYR A 67 56.17 -47.54 15.88
N ALA A 68 54.90 -47.77 16.19
CA ALA A 68 54.41 -49.07 16.63
C ALA A 68 54.63 -50.17 15.56
N TRP A 69 54.46 -49.84 14.28
CA TRP A 69 54.72 -50.74 13.15
C TRP A 69 56.22 -51.02 12.94
N LEU A 70 57.10 -50.03 13.18
CA LEU A 70 58.56 -50.21 13.13
C LEU A 70 59.08 -51.13 14.25
N GLU A 71 58.42 -51.16 15.41
CA GLU A 71 58.75 -52.08 16.51
C GLU A 71 58.30 -53.52 16.20
N ASP A 72 57.04 -53.72 15.79
CA ASP A 72 56.54 -54.98 15.25
C ASP A 72 55.36 -54.69 14.31
N PRO A 73 55.38 -55.13 13.04
CA PRO A 73 54.28 -54.92 12.11
C PRO A 73 52.91 -55.45 12.58
N ARG A 74 52.89 -56.37 13.56
CA ARG A 74 51.67 -56.92 14.17
C ARG A 74 51.05 -56.02 15.24
N ASN A 75 51.77 -55.00 15.72
CA ASN A 75 51.28 -54.05 16.72
C ASN A 75 50.25 -53.06 16.16
N VAL A 76 50.10 -53.01 14.84
CA VAL A 76 49.09 -52.21 14.16
C VAL A 76 48.10 -53.10 13.42
N HIS A 77 46.92 -52.57 13.15
CA HIS A 77 45.91 -53.29 12.36
C HIS A 77 46.46 -53.62 10.95
N LYS A 78 46.02 -54.74 10.35
CA LYS A 78 46.54 -55.23 9.06
C LYS A 78 46.47 -54.21 7.92
N SER A 79 45.49 -53.30 7.96
CA SER A 79 45.39 -52.19 7.00
C SER A 79 46.54 -51.20 7.12
N TRP A 80 47.04 -50.94 8.33
CA TRP A 80 48.21 -50.10 8.58
C TRP A 80 49.51 -50.82 8.21
N ASP A 81 49.61 -52.12 8.46
CA ASP A 81 50.77 -52.92 8.00
C ASP A 81 50.89 -52.88 6.46
N ILE A 82 49.79 -53.11 5.75
CA ILE A 82 49.75 -53.04 4.29
C ILE A 82 50.06 -51.62 3.80
N PHE A 83 49.47 -50.60 4.44
CA PHE A 83 49.72 -49.20 4.11
C PHE A 83 51.21 -48.83 4.26
N PHE A 84 51.84 -49.12 5.40
CA PHE A 84 53.24 -48.77 5.63
C PHE A 84 54.22 -49.57 4.76
N ARG A 85 53.92 -50.85 4.45
CA ARG A 85 54.71 -51.62 3.48
C ARG A 85 54.65 -51.03 2.08
N ASN A 86 53.45 -50.68 1.62
CA ASN A 86 53.27 -50.11 0.28
C ASN A 86 53.88 -48.71 0.18
N ALA A 87 53.74 -47.90 1.23
CA ALA A 87 54.39 -46.59 1.32
C ALA A 87 55.92 -46.72 1.29
N ASN A 88 56.52 -47.64 2.08
CA ASN A 88 57.96 -47.90 2.06
C ASN A 88 58.45 -48.50 0.72
N ALA A 89 57.59 -49.24 0.02
CA ALA A 89 57.88 -49.76 -1.32
C ALA A 89 57.79 -48.69 -2.43
N GLY A 90 57.50 -47.44 -2.09
CA GLY A 90 57.47 -46.31 -3.02
C GLY A 90 56.13 -46.11 -3.72
N ALA A 91 55.02 -46.64 -3.18
CA ALA A 91 53.70 -46.39 -3.74
C ALA A 91 53.36 -44.88 -3.76
N PRO A 92 52.72 -44.37 -4.83
CA PRO A 92 52.31 -42.98 -4.89
C PRO A 92 51.16 -42.69 -3.89
N PRO A 93 50.99 -41.42 -3.46
CA PRO A 93 49.96 -41.06 -2.50
C PRO A 93 48.55 -41.47 -2.96
N GLY A 94 47.78 -42.11 -2.09
CA GLY A 94 46.44 -42.63 -2.36
C GLY A 94 46.40 -44.07 -2.88
N ALA A 95 47.55 -44.67 -3.20
CA ALA A 95 47.66 -46.06 -3.67
C ALA A 95 48.19 -47.04 -2.61
N ALA A 96 48.69 -46.53 -1.47
CA ALA A 96 49.28 -47.35 -0.43
C ALA A 96 48.23 -48.10 0.41
N TYR A 97 47.03 -47.53 0.57
CA TYR A 97 45.93 -48.13 1.33
C TYR A 97 45.14 -49.15 0.50
N GLN A 98 44.90 -50.34 1.06
CA GLN A 98 43.97 -51.33 0.52
C GLN A 98 42.97 -51.73 1.61
N SER A 99 41.67 -51.65 1.28
CA SER A 99 40.60 -52.05 2.20
C SER A 99 40.65 -53.55 2.50
N PRO A 100 40.44 -53.98 3.76
CA PRO A 100 40.34 -55.41 4.08
C PRO A 100 39.19 -56.09 3.32
N PRO A 101 39.31 -57.39 2.98
CA PRO A 101 38.21 -58.13 2.37
C PRO A 101 36.99 -58.17 3.31
N PRO A 102 35.75 -58.04 2.78
CA PRO A 102 34.54 -58.07 3.59
C PRO A 102 34.31 -59.45 4.24
N LEU A 103 33.81 -59.44 5.48
CA LEU A 103 33.41 -60.62 6.24
C LEU A 103 32.15 -61.27 5.64
N SER A 104 32.31 -62.06 4.57
CA SER A 104 31.33 -63.07 4.16
C SER A 104 32.06 -64.22 3.48
N GLY A 105 32.15 -65.36 4.19
CA GLY A 105 32.84 -66.56 3.73
C GLY A 105 32.11 -67.25 2.57
N PRO A 106 32.84 -68.05 1.75
CA PRO A 106 32.25 -68.72 0.60
C PRO A 106 31.46 -69.96 1.03
N SER A 107 30.14 -69.94 0.82
CA SER A 107 29.34 -71.16 0.81
C SER A 107 29.53 -71.86 -0.54
N ASP A 108 30.15 -73.03 -0.48
CA ASP A 108 30.43 -73.92 -1.60
C ASP A 108 29.11 -74.47 -2.18
N GLY A 109 28.97 -74.43 -3.51
CA GLY A 109 27.83 -75.03 -4.20
C GLY A 109 27.09 -74.10 -5.18
N THR A 110 27.71 -73.83 -6.33
CA THR A 110 27.05 -73.81 -7.66
C THR A 110 28.08 -73.44 -8.73
N MET A 111 28.88 -74.43 -9.12
CA MET A 111 29.51 -74.46 -10.44
C MET A 111 28.40 -74.52 -11.49
N GLY A 112 27.94 -73.37 -11.97
CA GLY A 112 26.82 -73.36 -12.91
C GLY A 112 26.31 -72.03 -13.45
N VAL A 113 26.96 -70.87 -13.27
CA VAL A 113 26.61 -69.63 -14.02
C VAL A 113 27.85 -68.75 -14.19
N ARG A 114 28.80 -69.17 -15.03
CA ARG A 114 29.97 -68.34 -15.42
C ARG A 114 29.82 -67.64 -16.77
N ALA A 115 28.59 -67.53 -17.25
CA ALA A 115 28.21 -66.70 -18.39
C ALA A 115 26.86 -66.06 -18.06
N LEU A 116 26.87 -64.82 -17.54
CA LEU A 116 25.76 -63.83 -17.58
C LEU A 116 25.91 -62.62 -16.62
N VAL A 117 27.03 -62.43 -15.91
CA VAL A 117 27.23 -61.18 -15.15
C VAL A 117 27.77 -60.11 -16.09
N GLY A 118 26.85 -59.48 -16.82
CA GLY A 118 27.08 -58.21 -17.50
C GLY A 118 27.53 -57.14 -16.51
N ALA A 119 28.33 -56.20 -17.03
CA ALA A 119 28.91 -55.04 -16.38
C ALA A 119 28.11 -54.51 -15.17
N GLN A 120 28.78 -54.36 -14.02
CA GLN A 120 28.24 -53.49 -12.97
C GLN A 120 28.09 -52.08 -13.54
N PRO A 121 26.90 -51.46 -13.46
CA PRO A 121 26.73 -50.08 -13.90
C PRO A 121 27.64 -49.19 -13.07
N ASN A 122 28.28 -48.23 -13.72
CA ASN A 122 29.15 -47.25 -13.10
C ASN A 122 28.32 -46.40 -12.11
N VAL A 123 28.28 -46.79 -10.83
CA VAL A 123 27.42 -46.22 -9.77
C VAL A 123 27.59 -44.71 -9.67
N GLU A 124 28.81 -44.22 -9.85
CA GLU A 124 29.13 -42.79 -9.86
C GLU A 124 28.42 -42.04 -11.00
N LYS A 125 28.35 -42.63 -12.19
CA LYS A 125 27.59 -42.08 -13.33
C LYS A 125 26.10 -42.06 -13.02
N LEU A 126 25.55 -43.13 -12.43
CA LEU A 126 24.14 -43.19 -12.07
C LEU A 126 23.74 -42.12 -11.04
N VAL A 127 24.58 -41.89 -10.02
CA VAL A 127 24.38 -40.84 -9.02
C VAL A 127 24.46 -39.46 -9.66
N LYS A 128 25.46 -39.24 -10.52
CA LYS A 128 25.61 -37.99 -11.27
C LYS A 128 24.40 -37.70 -12.15
N ASP A 129 23.90 -38.70 -12.87
CA ASP A 129 22.71 -38.57 -13.73
C ASP A 129 21.47 -38.24 -12.88
N HIS A 130 21.30 -38.82 -11.69
CA HIS A 130 20.20 -38.46 -10.77
C HIS A 130 20.29 -37.01 -10.25
N LEU A 131 21.50 -36.56 -9.86
CA LEU A 131 21.71 -35.17 -9.43
C LEU A 131 21.48 -34.18 -10.58
N ALA A 132 21.82 -34.57 -11.82
CA ALA A 132 21.54 -33.80 -13.02
C ALA A 132 20.02 -33.67 -13.25
N VAL A 133 19.25 -34.76 -13.11
CA VAL A 133 17.79 -34.73 -13.22
C VAL A 133 17.14 -33.89 -12.11
N GLN A 134 17.64 -33.97 -10.88
CA GLN A 134 17.17 -33.10 -9.79
C GLN A 134 17.44 -31.61 -10.09
N SER A 135 18.63 -31.30 -10.63
CA SER A 135 18.99 -29.95 -11.04
C SER A 135 18.13 -29.45 -12.20
N LEU A 136 17.80 -30.32 -13.15
CA LEU A 136 16.88 -30.05 -14.26
C LEU A 136 15.48 -29.71 -13.74
N ILE A 137 14.89 -30.54 -12.87
CA ILE A 137 13.59 -30.27 -12.23
C ILE A 137 13.60 -28.90 -11.55
N ARG A 138 14.65 -28.63 -10.76
CA ARG A 138 14.81 -27.35 -10.07
C ARG A 138 14.90 -26.18 -11.05
N ALA A 139 15.58 -26.34 -12.18
CA ALA A 139 15.69 -25.30 -13.19
C ALA A 139 14.32 -24.95 -13.80
N TYR A 140 13.46 -25.93 -14.09
CA TYR A 140 12.09 -25.68 -14.55
C TYR A 140 11.24 -24.98 -13.48
N GLN A 141 11.34 -25.39 -12.21
CA GLN A 141 10.61 -24.74 -11.11
C GLN A 141 11.00 -23.27 -10.92
N VAL A 142 12.28 -22.92 -11.17
CA VAL A 142 12.79 -21.56 -10.98
C VAL A 142 12.62 -20.69 -12.22
N ARG A 143 12.80 -21.26 -13.43
CA ARG A 143 12.94 -20.50 -14.68
C ARG A 143 12.00 -20.94 -15.80
N GLY A 144 11.14 -21.94 -15.57
CA GLY A 144 10.24 -22.45 -16.60
C GLY A 144 9.32 -21.37 -17.18
N HIS A 145 8.93 -20.39 -16.34
CA HIS A 145 8.16 -19.21 -16.75
C HIS A 145 8.86 -18.34 -17.81
N HIS A 146 10.20 -18.39 -17.95
CA HIS A 146 10.94 -17.64 -18.97
C HIS A 146 10.61 -18.10 -20.39
N ILE A 147 10.23 -19.37 -20.55
CA ILE A 147 9.91 -19.99 -21.86
C ILE A 147 8.44 -20.36 -21.99
N ALA A 148 7.61 -19.93 -21.04
CA ALA A 148 6.18 -20.14 -21.11
C ALA A 148 5.56 -19.39 -22.31
N LYS A 149 4.59 -20.02 -22.97
CA LYS A 149 3.85 -19.48 -24.11
C LYS A 149 2.76 -18.50 -23.65
N LEU A 150 3.19 -17.45 -22.96
CA LEU A 150 2.32 -16.48 -22.31
C LEU A 150 1.73 -15.45 -23.27
N ASP A 151 2.51 -15.01 -24.25
CA ASP A 151 2.15 -13.90 -25.11
C ASP A 151 1.27 -14.35 -26.30
N PRO A 152 -0.01 -13.92 -26.38
CA PRO A 152 -0.89 -14.25 -27.50
C PRO A 152 -0.41 -13.65 -28.84
N LEU A 153 0.42 -12.61 -28.83
CA LEU A 153 0.92 -11.93 -30.04
C LEU A 153 2.22 -12.52 -30.57
N GLY A 154 2.99 -13.23 -29.73
CA GLY A 154 4.32 -13.75 -30.07
C GLY A 154 5.35 -12.66 -30.38
N ILE A 155 5.22 -11.49 -29.75
CA ILE A 155 6.09 -10.32 -29.90
C ILE A 155 6.83 -9.94 -28.60
N SER A 156 6.58 -10.68 -27.52
CA SER A 156 7.18 -10.44 -26.20
C SER A 156 8.69 -10.25 -26.32
N CYS A 157 9.15 -9.17 -25.69
CA CYS A 157 10.54 -8.72 -25.68
C CYS A 157 11.14 -8.81 -24.28
N VAL A 158 10.63 -9.72 -23.44
CA VAL A 158 11.16 -9.94 -22.09
C VAL A 158 12.63 -10.33 -22.21
N ASP A 159 13.49 -9.45 -21.71
CA ASP A 159 14.94 -9.63 -21.69
C ASP A 159 15.34 -10.15 -20.30
N PHE A 160 16.06 -11.27 -20.29
CA PHE A 160 16.63 -11.89 -19.08
C PHE A 160 18.16 -11.81 -19.16
N ASP A 161 18.69 -10.59 -19.31
CA ASP A 161 20.12 -10.24 -19.29
C ASP A 161 21.03 -11.13 -20.16
N ASP A 162 20.62 -11.44 -21.40
CA ASP A 162 21.36 -12.31 -22.35
C ASP A 162 21.80 -13.70 -21.80
N ALA A 163 21.34 -14.08 -20.61
CA ALA A 163 21.72 -15.33 -19.99
C ALA A 163 21.07 -16.50 -20.73
N PRO A 164 21.85 -17.50 -21.21
CA PRO A 164 21.28 -18.61 -21.95
C PRO A 164 20.23 -19.32 -21.08
N CYS A 165 19.01 -19.41 -21.61
CA CYS A 165 17.91 -20.09 -20.93
C CYS A 165 18.30 -21.56 -20.75
N THR A 166 18.46 -22.01 -19.51
CA THR A 166 18.99 -23.35 -19.20
C THR A 166 17.91 -24.43 -19.15
N VAL A 167 16.67 -24.14 -19.56
CA VAL A 167 15.52 -25.06 -19.55
C VAL A 167 15.10 -25.42 -20.98
N GLY A 168 14.40 -26.55 -21.16
CA GLY A 168 13.97 -27.05 -22.47
C GLY A 168 14.75 -28.29 -22.93
N PHE A 169 14.10 -29.15 -23.72
CA PHE A 169 14.68 -30.39 -24.27
C PHE A 169 16.04 -30.18 -24.97
N GLN A 170 16.23 -29.06 -25.67
CA GLN A 170 17.47 -28.73 -26.38
C GLN A 170 18.67 -28.46 -25.44
N ASN A 171 18.40 -28.18 -24.17
CA ASN A 171 19.38 -27.80 -23.16
C ASN A 171 19.76 -28.94 -22.21
N VAL A 172 19.25 -30.16 -22.44
CA VAL A 172 19.56 -31.36 -21.64
C VAL A 172 21.07 -31.64 -21.59
N GLY A 173 21.80 -31.31 -22.67
CA GLY A 173 23.26 -31.39 -22.74
C GLY A 173 24.01 -30.53 -21.72
N LEU A 174 23.43 -29.39 -21.28
CA LEU A 174 24.03 -28.52 -20.25
C LEU A 174 24.12 -29.21 -18.87
N TYR A 175 23.28 -30.23 -18.64
CA TYR A 175 23.27 -31.01 -17.41
C TYR A 175 24.12 -32.28 -17.50
N GLY A 176 24.84 -32.49 -18.60
CA GLY A 176 25.64 -33.69 -18.83
C GLY A 176 24.82 -34.93 -19.21
N LEU A 177 23.55 -34.73 -19.60
CA LEU A 177 22.63 -35.75 -20.09
C LEU A 177 22.59 -35.72 -21.63
N THR A 178 22.35 -36.86 -22.26
CA THR A 178 22.32 -37.04 -23.72
C THR A 178 20.96 -37.53 -24.20
N GLU A 179 20.69 -37.47 -25.51
CA GLU A 179 19.46 -38.04 -26.07
C GLU A 179 19.32 -39.54 -25.77
N GLY A 180 20.44 -40.27 -25.63
CA GLY A 180 20.44 -41.68 -25.23
C GLY A 180 19.96 -41.94 -23.81
N ASP A 181 19.82 -40.89 -22.98
CA ASP A 181 19.36 -40.98 -21.59
C ASP A 181 17.85 -40.75 -21.44
N LEU A 182 17.15 -40.35 -22.51
CA LEU A 182 15.74 -39.96 -22.48
C LEU A 182 14.79 -41.07 -22.02
N ASP A 183 15.09 -42.31 -22.41
CA ASP A 183 14.26 -43.46 -22.05
C ASP A 183 14.73 -44.15 -20.77
N LYS A 184 15.77 -43.62 -20.10
CA LYS A 184 16.18 -44.07 -18.77
C LYS A 184 15.20 -43.59 -17.72
N VAL A 185 14.90 -44.46 -16.76
CA VAL A 185 14.00 -44.19 -15.65
C VAL A 185 14.78 -43.62 -14.47
N PHE A 186 14.30 -42.50 -13.94
CA PHE A 186 14.87 -41.81 -12.79
C PHE A 186 13.87 -41.75 -11.65
N ARG A 187 14.37 -41.93 -10.42
CA ARG A 187 13.55 -41.73 -9.22
C ARG A 187 13.30 -40.24 -9.02
N LEU A 188 12.03 -39.88 -8.77
CA LEU A 188 11.65 -38.49 -8.56
C LEU A 188 12.04 -38.03 -7.14
N PRO A 189 12.58 -36.81 -6.98
CA PRO A 189 12.82 -36.24 -5.67
C PRO A 189 11.49 -35.89 -4.98
N ALA A 190 11.47 -35.87 -3.65
CA ALA A 190 10.30 -35.43 -2.87
C ALA A 190 9.93 -33.95 -3.10
N SER A 191 10.80 -33.19 -3.77
CA SER A 191 10.59 -31.79 -4.13
C SER A 191 9.76 -31.59 -5.41
N THR A 192 9.14 -32.64 -5.97
CA THR A 192 8.27 -32.55 -7.14
C THR A 192 7.06 -33.47 -7.04
N PHE A 193 5.95 -33.04 -7.65
CA PHE A 193 4.68 -33.76 -7.75
C PHE A 193 4.35 -34.18 -9.19
N ILE A 194 5.26 -34.00 -10.15
CA ILE A 194 5.06 -34.43 -11.55
C ILE A 194 4.78 -35.94 -11.68
N GLY A 195 5.19 -36.75 -10.70
CA GLY A 195 4.93 -38.18 -10.66
C GLY A 195 3.47 -38.55 -10.44
N GLY A 196 2.68 -37.69 -9.79
CA GLY A 196 1.39 -38.09 -9.24
C GLY A 196 1.58 -39.27 -8.27
N ASN A 197 1.06 -40.43 -8.66
CA ASN A 197 1.24 -41.68 -7.89
C ASN A 197 2.54 -42.44 -8.22
N ASP A 198 3.24 -42.06 -9.29
CA ASP A 198 4.47 -42.70 -9.73
C ASP A 198 5.69 -42.14 -8.98
N SER A 199 6.55 -43.01 -8.47
CA SER A 199 7.79 -42.60 -7.75
C SER A 199 9.02 -42.48 -8.67
N ALA A 200 8.91 -42.92 -9.93
CA ALA A 200 9.96 -42.87 -10.93
C ALA A 200 9.38 -42.75 -12.33
N LEU A 201 10.04 -42.00 -13.21
CA LEU A 201 9.60 -41.73 -14.58
C LEU A 201 10.79 -41.75 -15.56
N PRO A 202 10.56 -42.10 -16.85
CA PRO A 202 11.54 -41.85 -17.90
C PRO A 202 11.89 -40.36 -18.00
N LEU A 203 13.15 -40.02 -18.28
CA LEU A 203 13.59 -38.62 -18.42
C LEU A 203 12.75 -37.83 -19.44
N ARG A 204 12.39 -38.47 -20.56
CA ARG A 204 11.48 -37.92 -21.57
C ARG A 204 10.14 -37.47 -20.96
N GLU A 205 9.58 -38.29 -20.09
CA GLU A 205 8.31 -38.02 -19.43
C GLU A 205 8.46 -36.95 -18.34
N ILE A 206 9.58 -36.94 -17.61
CA ILE A 206 9.91 -35.88 -16.66
C ILE A 206 9.93 -34.52 -17.35
N ILE A 207 10.68 -34.40 -18.46
CA ILE A 207 10.77 -33.16 -19.24
C ILE A 207 9.38 -32.76 -19.76
N ARG A 208 8.63 -33.70 -20.34
CA ARG A 208 7.28 -33.44 -20.87
C ARG A 208 6.35 -32.89 -19.79
N ARG A 209 6.33 -33.48 -18.59
CA ARG A 209 5.46 -33.05 -17.50
C ARG A 209 5.89 -31.69 -16.92
N LEU A 210 7.19 -31.43 -16.82
CA LEU A 210 7.71 -30.11 -16.42
C LEU A 210 7.37 -29.02 -17.45
N GLU A 211 7.51 -29.32 -18.75
CA GLU A 211 7.12 -28.41 -19.83
C GLU A 211 5.60 -28.16 -19.85
N MET A 212 4.78 -29.15 -19.49
CA MET A 212 3.34 -28.97 -19.31
C MET A 212 3.01 -28.07 -18.11
N ALA A 213 3.71 -28.23 -16.99
CA ALA A 213 3.45 -27.50 -15.75
C ALA A 213 3.92 -26.03 -15.80
N TYR A 214 5.09 -25.78 -16.40
CA TYR A 214 5.78 -24.48 -16.27
C TYR A 214 5.99 -23.70 -17.57
N CYS A 215 5.77 -24.32 -18.75
CA CYS A 215 6.20 -23.76 -20.03
C CYS A 215 5.10 -23.68 -21.11
N GLN A 216 3.84 -24.02 -20.79
CA GLN A 216 2.71 -23.82 -21.72
C GLN A 216 2.10 -22.43 -21.54
N HIS A 217 0.77 -22.33 -21.52
CA HIS A 217 0.04 -21.07 -21.39
C HIS A 217 0.02 -20.51 -19.96
N ILE A 218 0.69 -21.17 -19.02
CA ILE A 218 0.85 -20.76 -17.62
C ILE A 218 2.34 -20.71 -17.30
N GLY A 219 2.78 -19.61 -16.68
CA GLY A 219 4.09 -19.42 -16.09
C GLY A 219 3.92 -19.12 -14.61
N VAL A 220 4.70 -19.77 -13.75
CA VAL A 220 4.53 -19.71 -12.30
C VAL A 220 5.82 -19.19 -11.67
N GLU A 221 5.75 -18.07 -10.96
CA GLU A 221 6.85 -17.57 -10.15
C GLU A 221 6.51 -17.67 -8.66
N PHE A 222 7.30 -18.48 -7.96
CA PHE A 222 7.07 -18.73 -6.54
C PHE A 222 8.36 -19.07 -5.78
N MET A 223 9.46 -19.32 -6.48
CA MET A 223 10.69 -19.81 -5.87
C MET A 223 11.43 -18.75 -5.03
N PHE A 224 11.01 -17.48 -5.09
CA PHE A 224 11.45 -16.40 -4.19
C PHE A 224 10.72 -16.42 -2.83
N ILE A 225 9.64 -17.19 -2.69
CA ILE A 225 8.88 -17.31 -1.45
C ILE A 225 9.74 -18.06 -0.43
N ASN A 226 9.90 -17.46 0.75
CA ASN A 226 10.74 -17.99 1.82
C ASN A 226 10.13 -19.22 2.53
N ASP A 227 8.80 -19.36 2.47
CA ASP A 227 8.06 -20.43 3.13
C ASP A 227 8.04 -21.71 2.26
N LEU A 228 8.53 -22.82 2.83
CA LEU A 228 8.63 -24.10 2.14
C LEU A 228 7.27 -24.76 1.90
N GLU A 229 6.35 -24.65 2.85
CA GLU A 229 5.00 -25.24 2.76
C GLU A 229 4.22 -24.57 1.63
N GLN A 230 4.29 -23.24 1.56
CA GLN A 230 3.73 -22.44 0.46
C GLN A 230 4.31 -22.86 -0.90
N CYS A 231 5.64 -23.03 -0.98
CA CYS A 231 6.27 -23.51 -2.21
C CYS A 231 5.82 -24.93 -2.58
N GLN A 232 5.69 -25.83 -1.61
CA GLN A 232 5.22 -27.20 -1.84
C GLN A 232 3.76 -27.22 -2.30
N TRP A 233 2.91 -26.40 -1.70
CA TRP A 233 1.51 -26.24 -2.08
C TRP A 233 1.38 -25.80 -3.54
N ILE A 234 2.16 -24.81 -3.97
CA ILE A 234 2.17 -24.34 -5.37
C ILE A 234 2.64 -25.47 -6.29
N ARG A 235 3.73 -26.18 -5.97
CA ARG A 235 4.18 -27.33 -6.77
C ARG A 235 3.09 -28.39 -6.88
N GLN A 236 2.40 -28.71 -5.78
CA GLN A 236 1.31 -29.68 -5.82
C GLN A 236 0.18 -29.21 -6.75
N LYS A 237 -0.18 -27.91 -6.73
CA LYS A 237 -1.23 -27.37 -7.61
C LYS A 237 -0.87 -27.40 -9.08
N PHE A 238 0.39 -27.11 -9.45
CA PHE A 238 0.79 -26.97 -10.85
C PHE A 238 1.50 -28.18 -11.47
N GLU A 239 2.15 -29.03 -10.67
CA GLU A 239 2.89 -30.19 -11.18
C GLU A 239 2.04 -31.47 -11.21
N THR A 240 0.96 -31.55 -10.43
CA THR A 240 0.13 -32.76 -10.38
C THR A 240 -0.47 -33.06 -11.76
N PRO A 241 -0.34 -34.30 -12.30
CA PRO A 241 -0.91 -34.65 -13.59
C PRO A 241 -2.43 -34.49 -13.64
N GLY A 242 -2.96 -33.94 -14.74
CA GLY A 242 -4.41 -33.87 -14.98
C GLY A 242 -5.12 -32.64 -14.41
N ILE A 243 -4.40 -31.67 -13.84
CA ILE A 243 -4.97 -30.45 -13.24
C ILE A 243 -5.78 -29.56 -14.19
N MET A 244 -5.52 -29.65 -15.50
CA MET A 244 -6.18 -28.85 -16.55
C MET A 244 -7.41 -29.54 -17.16
N GLN A 245 -8.05 -30.46 -16.44
CA GLN A 245 -9.25 -31.16 -16.91
C GLN A 245 -10.52 -30.44 -16.44
N PHE A 246 -11.32 -29.99 -17.41
CA PHE A 246 -12.61 -29.35 -17.16
C PHE A 246 -13.77 -30.25 -17.57
N SER A 247 -14.84 -30.25 -16.76
CA SER A 247 -16.10 -30.89 -17.10
C SER A 247 -16.80 -30.20 -18.27
N LEU A 248 -17.70 -30.91 -18.95
CA LEU A 248 -18.49 -30.37 -20.05
C LEU A 248 -19.36 -29.18 -19.60
N GLU A 249 -19.85 -29.21 -18.36
CA GLU A 249 -20.68 -28.15 -17.79
C GLU A 249 -19.86 -26.89 -17.49
N GLU A 250 -18.65 -27.03 -16.94
CA GLU A 250 -17.74 -25.91 -16.72
C GLU A 250 -17.37 -25.23 -18.05
N LYS A 251 -17.08 -26.03 -19.09
CA LYS A 251 -16.80 -25.51 -20.43
C LYS A 251 -17.98 -24.72 -21.02
N ARG A 252 -19.21 -25.22 -20.88
CA ARG A 252 -20.43 -24.50 -21.31
C ARG A 252 -20.67 -23.22 -20.51
N THR A 253 -20.44 -23.27 -19.20
CA THR A 253 -20.55 -22.08 -18.34
C THR A 253 -19.52 -21.02 -18.72
N LEU A 254 -18.28 -21.43 -18.98
CA LEU A 254 -17.21 -20.56 -19.44
C LEU A 254 -17.56 -19.93 -20.80
N LEU A 255 -18.08 -20.70 -21.75
CA LEU A 255 -18.56 -20.19 -23.03
C LEU A 255 -19.63 -19.10 -22.83
N GLY A 256 -20.65 -19.35 -22.01
CA GLY A 256 -21.69 -18.36 -21.74
C GLY A 256 -21.13 -17.05 -21.14
N ARG A 257 -20.10 -17.13 -20.29
CA ARG A 257 -19.40 -15.95 -19.75
C ARG A 257 -18.59 -15.22 -20.83
N MET A 258 -17.89 -15.96 -21.69
CA MET A 258 -17.11 -15.41 -22.81
C MET A 258 -18.01 -14.71 -23.84
N ILE A 259 -19.18 -15.28 -24.16
CA ILE A 259 -20.19 -14.67 -25.03
C ILE A 259 -20.62 -13.33 -24.46
N ARG A 260 -21.03 -13.29 -23.20
CA ARG A 260 -21.46 -12.04 -22.55
C ARG A 260 -20.36 -10.98 -22.55
N SER A 261 -19.12 -11.38 -22.23
CA SER A 261 -17.99 -10.46 -22.24
C SER A 261 -17.75 -9.85 -23.61
N THR A 262 -17.72 -10.68 -24.66
CA THR A 262 -17.38 -10.25 -26.02
C THR A 262 -18.52 -9.47 -26.68
N ARG A 263 -19.74 -10.01 -26.62
CA ARG A 263 -20.92 -9.40 -27.25
C ARG A 263 -21.30 -8.07 -26.62
N PHE A 264 -21.01 -7.87 -25.33
CA PHE A 264 -21.24 -6.58 -24.68
C PHE A 264 -20.36 -5.48 -25.30
N GLU A 265 -19.07 -5.74 -25.51
CA GLU A 265 -18.17 -4.76 -26.16
C GLU A 265 -18.59 -4.48 -27.61
N GLU A 266 -18.93 -5.52 -28.36
CA GLU A 266 -19.42 -5.38 -29.74
C GLU A 266 -20.74 -4.59 -29.81
N PHE A 267 -21.62 -4.78 -28.84
CA PHE A 267 -22.85 -4.00 -28.72
C PHE A 267 -22.55 -2.52 -28.47
N LEU A 268 -21.68 -2.21 -27.50
CA LEU A 268 -21.28 -0.83 -27.22
C LEU A 268 -20.64 -0.18 -28.45
N GLN A 269 -19.72 -0.88 -29.12
CA GLN A 269 -19.07 -0.38 -30.34
C GLN A 269 -20.07 -0.07 -31.46
N ARG A 270 -21.10 -0.92 -31.62
CA ARG A 270 -22.12 -0.73 -32.66
C ARG A 270 -23.06 0.44 -32.36
N LYS A 271 -23.42 0.66 -31.10
CA LYS A 271 -24.35 1.73 -30.70
C LYS A 271 -23.66 3.09 -30.52
N TRP A 272 -22.42 3.09 -30.03
CA TRP A 272 -21.66 4.29 -29.68
C TRP A 272 -20.21 4.22 -30.16
N SER A 273 -20.01 4.15 -31.48
CA SER A 273 -18.68 3.98 -32.09
C SER A 273 -17.70 5.13 -31.86
N SER A 274 -18.20 6.34 -31.60
CA SER A 274 -17.41 7.56 -31.35
C SER A 274 -17.18 7.84 -29.87
N GLU A 275 -17.79 7.08 -28.96
CA GLU A 275 -17.68 7.29 -27.53
C GLU A 275 -16.48 6.59 -26.93
N LYS A 276 -15.76 7.29 -26.05
CA LYS A 276 -14.70 6.66 -25.26
C LYS A 276 -15.33 5.74 -24.22
N ARG A 277 -14.99 4.46 -24.30
CA ARG A 277 -15.49 3.43 -23.38
C ARG A 277 -14.39 2.61 -22.72
N PHE A 278 -13.18 2.62 -23.28
CA PHE A 278 -12.04 1.84 -22.79
C PHE A 278 -12.36 0.34 -22.74
N GLY A 279 -12.81 -0.18 -23.89
CA GLY A 279 -13.31 -1.54 -24.02
C GLY A 279 -12.30 -2.64 -23.68
N LEU A 280 -12.81 -3.84 -23.42
CA LEU A 280 -12.04 -5.00 -22.99
C LEU A 280 -11.47 -5.84 -24.15
N GLU A 281 -11.62 -5.43 -25.40
CA GLU A 281 -11.26 -6.26 -26.56
C GLU A 281 -9.77 -6.63 -26.59
N GLY A 282 -9.50 -7.93 -26.69
CA GLY A 282 -8.17 -8.53 -26.54
C GLY A 282 -7.84 -9.03 -25.12
N CYS A 283 -8.77 -8.91 -24.17
CA CYS A 283 -8.68 -9.48 -22.82
C CYS A 283 -10.05 -9.90 -22.26
N GLU A 284 -10.95 -10.39 -23.11
CA GLU A 284 -12.33 -10.76 -22.76
C GLU A 284 -12.41 -11.86 -21.69
N SER A 285 -11.34 -12.64 -21.52
CA SER A 285 -11.18 -13.63 -20.45
C SER A 285 -11.19 -13.03 -19.02
N LEU A 286 -11.04 -11.71 -18.87
CA LEU A 286 -11.12 -11.04 -17.55
C LEU A 286 -12.49 -11.26 -16.87
N ILE A 287 -13.59 -11.22 -17.63
CA ILE A 287 -14.94 -11.36 -17.06
C ILE A 287 -15.15 -12.75 -16.43
N PRO A 288 -14.91 -13.87 -17.14
CA PRO A 288 -14.97 -15.16 -16.50
C PRO A 288 -13.93 -15.33 -15.39
N ALA A 289 -12.74 -14.73 -15.51
CA ALA A 289 -11.70 -14.80 -14.48
C ALA A 289 -12.20 -14.26 -13.12
N LEU A 290 -12.75 -13.04 -13.12
CA LEU A 290 -13.31 -12.43 -11.91
C LEU A 290 -14.48 -13.24 -11.34
N LYS A 291 -15.36 -13.76 -12.20
CA LYS A 291 -16.47 -14.59 -11.73
C LYS A 291 -15.97 -15.88 -11.11
N THR A 292 -14.95 -16.52 -11.67
CA THR A 292 -14.34 -17.73 -11.12
C THR A 292 -13.69 -17.47 -9.77
N ILE A 293 -12.95 -16.37 -9.61
CA ILE A 293 -12.41 -15.95 -8.31
C ILE A 293 -13.52 -15.78 -7.28
N ILE A 294 -14.58 -15.04 -7.63
CA ILE A 294 -15.72 -14.75 -6.75
C ILE A 294 -16.47 -16.04 -6.38
N ASP A 295 -16.75 -16.90 -7.36
CA ASP A 295 -17.47 -18.15 -7.13
C ASP A 295 -16.67 -19.09 -6.22
N ARG A 296 -15.37 -19.26 -6.48
CA ARG A 296 -14.50 -20.11 -5.67
C ARG A 296 -14.34 -19.56 -4.26
N SER A 297 -14.17 -18.25 -4.11
CA SER A 297 -14.05 -17.59 -2.80
C SER A 297 -15.35 -17.70 -1.99
N SER A 298 -16.50 -17.57 -2.64
CA SER A 298 -17.83 -17.72 -2.03
C SER A 298 -18.07 -19.15 -1.52
N GLN A 299 -17.64 -20.15 -2.28
CA GLN A 299 -17.63 -21.55 -1.82
C GLN A 299 -16.74 -21.76 -0.60
N CYS A 300 -15.63 -21.03 -0.50
CA CYS A 300 -14.69 -21.16 0.62
C CYS A 300 -15.12 -20.43 1.89
N GLY A 301 -16.09 -19.51 1.86
CA GLY A 301 -16.46 -18.75 3.05
C GLY A 301 -16.89 -17.32 2.81
N VAL A 302 -16.40 -16.70 1.73
CA VAL A 302 -16.48 -15.26 1.51
C VAL A 302 -17.92 -14.81 1.22
N GLU A 303 -18.34 -13.74 1.89
CA GLU A 303 -19.67 -13.14 1.82
C GLU A 303 -19.62 -11.72 1.24
N SER A 304 -18.47 -11.05 1.30
CA SER A 304 -18.28 -9.70 0.75
C SER A 304 -16.96 -9.57 0.01
N VAL A 305 -17.02 -8.99 -1.19
CA VAL A 305 -15.86 -8.70 -2.04
C VAL A 305 -15.86 -7.21 -2.38
N ILE A 306 -14.80 -6.52 -1.97
CA ILE A 306 -14.56 -5.12 -2.31
C ILE A 306 -13.60 -5.06 -3.50
N LEU A 307 -13.98 -4.34 -4.56
CA LEU A 307 -13.24 -4.25 -5.80
C LEU A 307 -12.70 -2.84 -6.02
N GLY A 308 -11.46 -2.76 -6.51
CA GLY A 308 -10.88 -1.58 -7.15
C GLY A 308 -10.48 -1.91 -8.58
N MET A 309 -10.75 -1.00 -9.52
CA MET A 309 -10.28 -1.20 -10.90
C MET A 309 -10.13 0.12 -11.68
N PRO A 310 -9.24 0.18 -12.67
CA PRO A 310 -9.13 1.30 -13.61
C PRO A 310 -10.28 1.29 -14.63
N HIS A 311 -10.15 2.09 -15.68
CA HIS A 311 -11.15 2.22 -16.75
C HIS A 311 -11.29 0.97 -17.64
N ARG A 312 -10.21 0.19 -17.84
CA ARG A 312 -10.16 -0.90 -18.84
C ARG A 312 -11.19 -1.99 -18.55
N GLY A 313 -12.20 -2.11 -19.40
CA GLY A 313 -13.28 -3.09 -19.26
C GLY A 313 -14.24 -2.85 -18.09
N ARG A 314 -14.21 -1.67 -17.45
CA ARG A 314 -15.02 -1.39 -16.25
C ARG A 314 -16.52 -1.52 -16.48
N LEU A 315 -17.03 -1.03 -17.60
CA LEU A 315 -18.45 -1.15 -17.94
C LEU A 315 -18.88 -2.61 -18.08
N ASN A 316 -17.97 -3.45 -18.59
CA ASN A 316 -18.19 -4.89 -18.72
C ASN A 316 -18.20 -5.59 -17.35
N VAL A 317 -17.29 -5.21 -16.45
CA VAL A 317 -17.31 -5.68 -15.05
C VAL A 317 -18.60 -5.27 -14.35
N LEU A 318 -19.04 -4.01 -14.50
CA LEU A 318 -20.32 -3.53 -13.95
C LEU A 318 -21.50 -4.37 -14.46
N ALA A 319 -21.60 -4.60 -15.77
CA ALA A 319 -22.69 -5.34 -16.40
C ALA A 319 -22.68 -6.84 -16.06
N ASN A 320 -21.52 -7.49 -16.18
CA ASN A 320 -21.43 -8.95 -16.24
C ASN A 320 -20.88 -9.61 -14.96
N VAL A 321 -20.14 -8.86 -14.13
CA VAL A 321 -19.62 -9.32 -12.83
C VAL A 321 -20.46 -8.78 -11.69
N ILE A 322 -20.66 -7.46 -11.58
CA ILE A 322 -21.40 -6.83 -10.48
C ILE A 322 -22.91 -6.89 -10.70
N ARG A 323 -23.35 -6.90 -11.97
CA ARG A 323 -24.75 -6.99 -12.42
C ARG A 323 -25.54 -5.71 -12.13
N LYS A 324 -24.92 -4.57 -12.41
CA LYS A 324 -25.65 -3.31 -12.58
C LYS A 324 -26.58 -3.42 -13.78
N ASP A 325 -27.77 -2.85 -13.66
CA ASP A 325 -28.79 -2.90 -14.70
C ASP A 325 -28.28 -2.21 -15.98
N LEU A 326 -28.53 -2.85 -17.13
CA LEU A 326 -27.92 -2.48 -18.40
C LEU A 326 -28.46 -1.15 -18.92
N ASP A 327 -29.75 -0.90 -18.75
CA ASP A 327 -30.42 0.36 -19.06
C ASP A 327 -29.80 1.54 -18.31
N GLN A 328 -29.50 1.37 -17.02
CA GLN A 328 -28.79 2.38 -16.22
C GLN A 328 -27.34 2.61 -16.67
N ILE A 329 -26.67 1.59 -17.22
CA ILE A 329 -25.34 1.78 -17.84
C ILE A 329 -25.50 2.52 -19.17
N PHE A 330 -26.47 2.15 -19.99
CA PHE A 330 -26.68 2.70 -21.32
C PHE A 330 -27.17 4.15 -21.30
N CYS A 331 -27.96 4.55 -20.30
CA CYS A 331 -28.40 5.95 -20.16
C CYS A 331 -27.20 6.90 -19.94
N GLN A 332 -26.07 6.43 -19.39
CA GLN A 332 -24.84 7.22 -19.24
C GLN A 332 -24.18 7.62 -20.57
N PHE A 333 -24.64 7.10 -21.69
CA PHE A 333 -24.18 7.49 -23.02
C PHE A 333 -25.05 8.56 -23.67
N ASP A 334 -26.17 8.97 -23.05
CA ASP A 334 -26.97 10.07 -23.55
C ASP A 334 -26.37 11.42 -23.12
N SER A 335 -25.99 12.25 -24.10
CA SER A 335 -25.50 13.61 -23.88
C SER A 335 -26.52 14.58 -23.24
N LYS A 336 -27.80 14.23 -23.23
CA LYS A 336 -28.90 15.04 -22.67
C LYS A 336 -29.28 14.66 -21.24
N LEU A 337 -28.55 13.74 -20.63
CA LEU A 337 -28.82 13.27 -19.28
C LEU A 337 -28.62 14.43 -18.29
N GLU A 338 -29.66 14.75 -17.53
CA GLU A 338 -29.59 15.73 -16.44
C GLU A 338 -29.51 14.98 -15.10
N ALA A 339 -28.61 15.43 -14.22
CA ALA A 339 -28.52 14.90 -12.85
C ALA A 339 -29.65 15.50 -12.00
N ALA A 340 -30.44 14.65 -11.34
CA ALA A 340 -31.47 15.11 -10.39
C ALA A 340 -30.97 15.22 -8.95
N ASP A 341 -29.83 14.59 -8.62
CA ASP A 341 -29.25 14.60 -7.28
C ASP A 341 -28.09 15.62 -7.19
N GLU A 342 -27.69 15.97 -5.96
CA GLU A 342 -26.54 16.84 -5.66
C GLU A 342 -25.24 16.32 -6.31
N GLY A 343 -24.37 17.21 -6.77
CA GLY A 343 -23.03 16.88 -7.29
C GLY A 343 -22.81 17.20 -8.77
N SER A 344 -21.54 17.28 -9.18
CA SER A 344 -21.14 17.48 -10.57
C SER A 344 -21.25 16.22 -11.42
N GLY A 345 -21.38 15.05 -10.77
CA GLY A 345 -21.17 13.75 -11.39
C GLY A 345 -19.70 13.49 -11.74
N ASP A 346 -19.46 12.35 -12.38
CA ASP A 346 -18.17 11.95 -12.93
C ASP A 346 -18.42 11.10 -14.19
N VAL A 347 -17.37 10.82 -14.95
CA VAL A 347 -17.46 9.97 -16.14
C VAL A 347 -17.87 8.54 -15.77
N LYS A 348 -18.67 7.91 -16.64
CA LYS A 348 -19.27 6.58 -16.47
C LYS A 348 -18.33 5.47 -15.99
N TYR A 349 -17.04 5.55 -16.32
CA TYR A 349 -16.00 4.60 -15.93
C TYR A 349 -15.28 4.96 -14.61
N HIS A 350 -15.80 5.88 -13.81
CA HIS A 350 -15.36 6.17 -12.44
C HIS A 350 -16.41 5.83 -11.38
N LEU A 351 -17.67 5.66 -11.78
CA LEU A 351 -18.79 5.46 -10.86
C LEU A 351 -18.64 4.16 -10.06
N GLY A 352 -19.05 4.22 -8.79
CA GLY A 352 -19.05 3.09 -7.87
C GLY A 352 -20.30 2.23 -7.99
N MET A 353 -20.34 1.11 -7.27
CA MET A 353 -21.55 0.30 -7.17
C MET A 353 -21.53 -0.55 -5.90
N TYR A 354 -22.70 -0.74 -5.30
CA TYR A 354 -22.93 -1.71 -4.24
C TYR A 354 -24.07 -2.63 -4.65
N HIS A 355 -23.85 -3.94 -4.61
CA HIS A 355 -24.89 -4.91 -4.94
C HIS A 355 -24.79 -6.17 -4.09
N ARG A 356 -25.89 -6.52 -3.41
CA ARG A 356 -26.03 -7.79 -2.68
C ARG A 356 -26.94 -8.71 -3.47
N ARG A 357 -26.47 -9.91 -3.78
CA ARG A 357 -27.23 -10.91 -4.56
C ARG A 357 -26.89 -12.33 -4.18
N MET A 358 -27.70 -13.28 -4.64
CA MET A 358 -27.42 -14.71 -4.51
C MET A 358 -26.39 -15.15 -5.56
N ASN A 359 -25.29 -15.77 -5.13
CA ASN A 359 -24.38 -16.50 -6.00
C ASN A 359 -24.95 -17.91 -6.23
N ARG A 360 -25.36 -18.20 -7.46
CA ARG A 360 -25.97 -19.49 -7.84
C ARG A 360 -24.99 -20.66 -7.84
N VAL A 361 -23.69 -20.41 -7.87
CA VAL A 361 -22.67 -21.48 -7.86
C VAL A 361 -22.42 -21.98 -6.43
N SER A 362 -22.47 -21.09 -5.44
CA SER A 362 -22.28 -21.44 -4.03
C SER A 362 -23.58 -21.51 -3.22
N ASP A 363 -24.72 -21.12 -3.82
CA ASP A 363 -26.03 -20.92 -3.16
C ASP A 363 -25.98 -20.06 -1.89
N ARG A 364 -25.15 -19.00 -1.93
CA ARG A 364 -24.95 -18.06 -0.81
C ARG A 364 -25.14 -16.62 -1.28
N TYR A 365 -25.59 -15.76 -0.37
CA TYR A 365 -25.58 -14.32 -0.65
C TYR A 365 -24.15 -13.80 -0.66
N ILE A 366 -23.83 -13.00 -1.67
CA ILE A 366 -22.58 -12.29 -1.80
C ILE A 366 -22.84 -10.80 -2.03
N THR A 367 -22.09 -9.98 -1.32
CA THR A 367 -22.05 -8.53 -1.49
C THR A 367 -20.84 -8.19 -2.36
N LEU A 368 -21.07 -7.44 -3.43
CA LEU A 368 -20.03 -6.92 -4.31
C LEU A 368 -20.05 -5.40 -4.23
N SER A 369 -18.92 -4.80 -3.91
CA SER A 369 -18.78 -3.34 -3.87
C SER A 369 -17.62 -2.90 -4.75
N LEU A 370 -17.89 -2.15 -5.81
CA LEU A 370 -16.85 -1.53 -6.63
C LEU A 370 -16.66 -0.09 -6.22
N VAL A 371 -15.45 0.23 -5.77
CA VAL A 371 -15.12 1.56 -5.26
C VAL A 371 -15.04 2.56 -6.41
N ALA A 372 -15.65 3.74 -6.23
CA ALA A 372 -15.48 4.83 -7.19
C ALA A 372 -14.05 5.36 -7.14
N ASN A 373 -13.47 5.70 -8.29
CA ASN A 373 -12.07 6.08 -8.39
C ASN A 373 -11.85 7.19 -9.41
N PRO A 374 -10.83 8.04 -9.21
CA PRO A 374 -10.41 9.02 -10.21
C PRO A 374 -9.63 8.36 -11.35
N SER A 375 -9.27 9.15 -12.36
CA SER A 375 -8.33 8.74 -13.43
C SER A 375 -6.89 8.52 -12.97
N HIS A 376 -6.54 8.94 -11.74
CA HIS A 376 -5.21 8.75 -11.16
C HIS A 376 -5.07 7.27 -10.81
N LEU A 377 -4.45 6.52 -11.73
CA LEU A 377 -4.35 5.07 -11.67
C LEU A 377 -3.74 4.62 -10.34
N GLU A 378 -4.22 3.48 -9.83
CA GLU A 378 -3.79 2.84 -8.58
C GLU A 378 -4.08 3.66 -7.29
N ALA A 379 -4.51 4.92 -7.37
CA ALA A 379 -4.84 5.73 -6.19
C ALA A 379 -6.01 5.18 -5.35
N VAL A 380 -6.82 4.29 -5.94
CA VAL A 380 -7.95 3.62 -5.27
C VAL A 380 -7.52 2.39 -4.47
N ASP A 381 -6.34 1.84 -4.74
CA ASP A 381 -5.87 0.58 -4.16
C ASP A 381 -5.90 0.60 -2.63
N PRO A 382 -5.29 1.58 -1.94
CA PRO A 382 -5.36 1.63 -0.48
C PRO A 382 -6.77 1.95 0.03
N VAL A 383 -7.59 2.69 -0.73
CA VAL A 383 -8.99 3.00 -0.37
C VAL A 383 -9.82 1.72 -0.31
N VAL A 384 -9.62 0.80 -1.25
CA VAL A 384 -10.25 -0.52 -1.24
C VAL A 384 -9.77 -1.34 -0.05
N GLN A 385 -8.46 -1.36 0.24
CA GLN A 385 -7.92 -2.08 1.39
C GLN A 385 -8.48 -1.57 2.72
N GLY A 386 -8.53 -0.25 2.89
CA GLY A 386 -9.12 0.38 4.06
C GLY A 386 -10.58 0.04 4.27
N LYS A 387 -11.37 0.06 3.19
CA LYS A 387 -12.77 -0.33 3.21
C LYS A 387 -12.94 -1.82 3.54
N THR A 388 -12.15 -2.70 2.93
CA THR A 388 -12.11 -4.13 3.26
C THR A 388 -11.82 -4.34 4.73
N LYS A 389 -10.83 -3.64 5.30
CA LYS A 389 -10.49 -3.75 6.71
C LYS A 389 -11.62 -3.29 7.63
N ALA A 390 -12.32 -2.21 7.27
CA ALA A 390 -13.45 -1.74 8.04
C ALA A 390 -14.63 -2.73 8.00
N GLU A 391 -14.95 -3.28 6.84
CA GLU A 391 -15.98 -4.33 6.70
C GLU A 391 -15.61 -5.60 7.49
N GLN A 392 -14.32 -6.00 7.49
CA GLN A 392 -13.82 -7.07 8.36
C GLN A 392 -14.04 -6.74 9.83
N PHE A 393 -13.67 -5.54 10.25
CA PHE A 393 -13.83 -5.08 11.62
C PHE A 393 -15.30 -5.08 12.08
N TYR A 394 -16.20 -4.43 11.33
CA TYR A 394 -17.61 -4.30 11.73
C TYR A 394 -18.41 -5.60 11.58
N SER A 395 -18.01 -6.51 10.70
CA SER A 395 -18.62 -7.83 10.63
C SER A 395 -18.08 -8.81 11.69
N GLY A 396 -16.98 -8.46 12.38
CA GLY A 396 -16.27 -9.34 13.32
C GLY A 396 -15.42 -10.42 12.62
N ASP A 397 -14.98 -10.19 11.39
CA ASP A 397 -14.13 -11.10 10.60
C ASP A 397 -12.64 -10.85 10.89
N THR A 398 -12.18 -11.35 12.04
CA THR A 398 -10.78 -11.17 12.49
C THR A 398 -9.77 -12.06 11.76
N GLU A 399 -10.25 -13.05 11.00
CA GLU A 399 -9.41 -13.98 10.23
C GLU A 399 -9.47 -13.70 8.71
N GLY A 400 -10.25 -12.71 8.28
CA GLY A 400 -10.45 -12.36 6.88
C GLY A 400 -11.09 -13.45 6.01
N LYS A 401 -11.91 -14.32 6.61
CA LYS A 401 -12.56 -15.46 5.92
C LYS A 401 -13.87 -15.09 5.23
N ARG A 402 -14.52 -14.00 5.67
CA ARG A 402 -15.82 -13.55 5.16
C ARG A 402 -15.71 -12.36 4.22
N VAL A 403 -14.73 -11.50 4.41
CA VAL A 403 -14.54 -10.28 3.62
C VAL A 403 -13.17 -10.28 2.97
N MET A 404 -13.12 -9.97 1.67
CA MET A 404 -11.89 -9.89 0.89
C MET A 404 -11.90 -8.73 -0.11
N SER A 405 -10.73 -8.44 -0.68
CA SER A 405 -10.57 -7.51 -1.79
C SER A 405 -10.07 -8.18 -3.07
N ILE A 406 -10.47 -7.60 -4.20
CA ILE A 406 -9.88 -7.86 -5.52
C ILE A 406 -9.44 -6.51 -6.11
N LEU A 407 -8.17 -6.40 -6.50
CA LEU A 407 -7.64 -5.21 -7.16
C LEU A 407 -7.28 -5.53 -8.60
N LEU A 408 -7.78 -4.73 -9.54
CA LEU A 408 -7.45 -4.83 -10.95
C LEU A 408 -6.51 -3.70 -11.33
N HIS A 409 -5.54 -4.00 -12.17
CA HIS A 409 -4.50 -3.05 -12.55
C HIS A 409 -4.23 -3.07 -14.06
N GLY A 410 -3.62 -2.00 -14.58
CA GLY A 410 -2.98 -2.02 -15.89
C GLY A 410 -1.48 -2.29 -15.76
N ASP A 411 -0.86 -2.98 -16.71
CA ASP A 411 0.55 -3.38 -16.65
C ASP A 411 1.51 -2.21 -16.39
N ALA A 412 1.36 -1.11 -17.12
CA ALA A 412 2.25 0.05 -16.98
C ALA A 412 2.07 0.77 -15.64
N ALA A 413 0.83 0.88 -15.15
CA ALA A 413 0.52 1.59 -13.91
C ALA A 413 0.91 0.76 -12.69
N PHE A 414 0.68 -0.56 -12.72
CA PHE A 414 1.10 -1.50 -11.69
C PHE A 414 2.61 -1.44 -11.41
N ALA A 415 3.42 -1.33 -12.48
CA ALA A 415 4.87 -1.22 -12.36
C ALA A 415 5.35 0.22 -12.04
N GLY A 416 4.61 1.25 -12.48
CA GLY A 416 5.08 2.64 -12.47
C GLY A 416 4.60 3.49 -11.30
N GLN A 417 3.48 3.14 -10.64
CA GLN A 417 2.91 3.94 -9.55
C GLN A 417 3.42 3.46 -8.18
N GLY A 418 4.11 4.33 -7.45
CA GLY A 418 4.66 4.01 -6.12
C GLY A 418 3.61 3.58 -5.08
N ILE A 419 2.37 4.03 -5.23
CA ILE A 419 1.26 3.66 -4.33
C ILE A 419 0.94 2.15 -4.37
N VAL A 420 1.28 1.45 -5.47
CA VAL A 420 1.13 -0.01 -5.57
C VAL A 420 2.06 -0.69 -4.58
N TYR A 421 3.33 -0.28 -4.55
CA TYR A 421 4.30 -0.75 -3.56
C TYR A 421 3.84 -0.40 -2.14
N GLU A 422 3.40 0.84 -1.90
CA GLU A 422 2.92 1.24 -0.56
C GLU A 422 1.75 0.38 -0.11
N THR A 423 0.82 0.03 -1.02
CA THR A 423 -0.34 -0.81 -0.70
C THR A 423 0.07 -2.25 -0.41
N PHE A 424 0.97 -2.85 -1.21
CA PHE A 424 1.54 -4.16 -0.90
C PHE A 424 2.24 -4.15 0.45
N HIS A 425 3.00 -3.11 0.76
CA HIS A 425 3.73 -3.00 2.01
C HIS A 425 2.81 -3.00 3.25
N LEU A 426 1.53 -2.62 3.11
CA LEU A 426 0.53 -2.69 4.18
C LEU A 426 -0.08 -4.09 4.40
N SER A 427 0.06 -5.02 3.45
CA SER A 427 -0.77 -6.24 3.38
C SER A 427 -0.59 -7.21 4.56
N ASP A 428 0.60 -7.28 5.15
CA ASP A 428 0.91 -8.14 6.31
C ASP A 428 1.10 -7.35 7.63
N LEU A 429 0.89 -6.02 7.63
CA LEU A 429 1.01 -5.22 8.86
C LEU A 429 -0.20 -5.43 9.78
N PRO A 430 -0.05 -5.66 11.09
CA PRO A 430 -1.15 -6.09 11.97
C PRO A 430 -2.42 -5.23 11.95
N SER A 431 -2.27 -3.90 11.87
CA SER A 431 -3.38 -2.95 11.90
C SER A 431 -3.96 -2.60 10.52
N TYR A 432 -3.34 -3.11 9.45
CA TYR A 432 -3.69 -2.80 8.05
C TYR A 432 -4.01 -4.04 7.22
N THR A 433 -3.54 -5.22 7.63
CA THR A 433 -3.74 -6.47 6.91
C THR A 433 -5.22 -6.75 6.67
N THR A 434 -5.53 -7.11 5.43
CA THR A 434 -6.84 -7.55 4.96
C THR A 434 -6.86 -9.07 4.71
N HIS A 435 -5.84 -9.79 5.19
CA HIS A 435 -5.68 -11.23 5.05
C HIS A 435 -5.62 -11.67 3.58
N GLY A 436 -4.84 -10.95 2.79
CA GLY A 436 -4.54 -11.26 1.40
C GLY A 436 -5.56 -10.71 0.40
N THR A 437 -5.03 -10.06 -0.64
CA THR A 437 -5.75 -9.51 -1.79
C THR A 437 -5.43 -10.30 -3.05
N ILE A 438 -6.44 -10.51 -3.90
CA ILE A 438 -6.22 -11.09 -5.23
C ILE A 438 -6.04 -9.95 -6.23
N HIS A 439 -4.84 -9.85 -6.79
CA HIS A 439 -4.49 -8.84 -7.79
C HIS A 439 -4.64 -9.44 -9.19
N VAL A 440 -5.32 -8.73 -10.08
CA VAL A 440 -5.49 -9.12 -11.49
C VAL A 440 -4.92 -8.03 -12.39
N VAL A 441 -3.78 -8.28 -13.02
CA VAL A 441 -3.14 -7.32 -13.92
C VAL A 441 -3.61 -7.60 -15.34
N VAL A 442 -4.27 -6.62 -15.95
CA VAL A 442 -4.67 -6.65 -17.37
C VAL A 442 -3.48 -6.22 -18.22
N ASN A 443 -2.57 -7.15 -18.44
CA ASN A 443 -1.31 -6.92 -19.12
C ASN A 443 -1.49 -6.98 -20.63
N ASN A 444 -1.92 -5.86 -21.18
CA ASN A 444 -2.14 -5.70 -22.61
C ASN A 444 -0.87 -5.28 -23.37
N GLN A 445 0.29 -5.34 -22.69
CA GLN A 445 1.63 -5.11 -23.23
C GLN A 445 1.85 -3.68 -23.76
N ILE A 446 1.08 -2.69 -23.28
CA ILE A 446 1.23 -1.30 -23.70
C ILE A 446 0.62 -0.31 -22.69
N GLY A 447 1.39 0.71 -22.30
CA GLY A 447 0.93 1.84 -21.48
C GLY A 447 0.61 3.06 -22.34
N PHE A 448 -0.65 3.24 -22.74
CA PHE A 448 -1.07 4.23 -23.75
C PHE A 448 -0.34 3.99 -25.09
N THR A 449 0.78 4.68 -25.34
CA THR A 449 1.67 4.49 -26.49
C THR A 449 3.01 3.85 -26.12
N THR A 450 3.30 3.74 -24.82
CA THR A 450 4.61 3.35 -24.27
C THR A 450 4.79 1.85 -24.32
N ASP A 451 5.90 1.42 -24.91
CA ASP A 451 6.32 0.03 -24.97
C ASP A 451 6.77 -0.48 -23.58
N PRO A 452 6.49 -1.73 -23.20
CA PRO A 452 6.96 -2.37 -21.97
C PRO A 452 8.43 -2.11 -21.63
N ARG A 453 9.33 -2.10 -22.62
CA ARG A 453 10.77 -1.86 -22.46
C ARG A 453 11.11 -0.46 -21.95
N MET A 454 10.18 0.48 -22.10
CA MET A 454 10.31 1.87 -21.65
C MET A 454 9.43 2.16 -20.42
N ALA A 455 8.56 1.21 -20.02
CA ALA A 455 7.62 1.40 -18.92
C ALA A 455 8.14 0.88 -17.57
N ARG A 456 9.13 -0.01 -17.57
CA ARG A 456 9.69 -0.64 -16.36
C ARG A 456 11.13 -1.09 -16.56
N SER A 457 11.80 -1.43 -15.45
CA SER A 457 13.20 -1.89 -15.41
C SER A 457 13.34 -3.35 -15.00
N SER A 458 12.26 -4.12 -15.09
CA SER A 458 12.22 -5.53 -14.73
C SER A 458 11.50 -6.35 -15.81
N PRO A 459 11.73 -7.69 -15.89
CA PRO A 459 11.14 -8.54 -16.91
C PRO A 459 9.61 -8.45 -16.97
N TYR A 460 8.93 -8.51 -15.82
CA TYR A 460 7.48 -8.52 -15.72
C TYR A 460 6.95 -7.27 -15.04
N PRO A 461 5.76 -6.76 -15.43
CA PRO A 461 5.15 -5.64 -14.72
C PRO A 461 4.84 -6.00 -13.26
N THR A 462 4.71 -7.29 -12.96
CA THR A 462 4.30 -7.81 -11.66
C THR A 462 5.42 -7.96 -10.62
N ASP A 463 6.67 -7.67 -10.97
CA ASP A 463 7.82 -7.87 -10.09
C ASP A 463 7.74 -7.06 -8.78
N VAL A 464 6.96 -5.96 -8.75
CA VAL A 464 6.69 -5.19 -7.53
C VAL A 464 6.09 -6.04 -6.40
N ALA A 465 5.29 -7.07 -6.73
CA ALA A 465 4.63 -7.92 -5.75
C ALA A 465 5.60 -8.85 -4.99
N ARG A 466 6.82 -9.02 -5.51
CA ARG A 466 7.87 -9.82 -4.85
C ARG A 466 8.29 -9.23 -3.50
N VAL A 467 8.05 -7.94 -3.26
CA VAL A 467 8.36 -7.28 -1.98
C VAL A 467 7.68 -7.96 -0.78
N VAL A 468 6.48 -8.52 -0.97
CA VAL A 468 5.73 -9.25 0.07
C VAL A 468 5.72 -10.76 -0.11
N ASN A 469 6.55 -11.31 -1.00
CA ASN A 469 6.55 -12.73 -1.36
C ASN A 469 5.18 -13.22 -1.88
N ALA A 470 4.39 -12.38 -2.56
CA ALA A 470 3.17 -12.83 -3.21
C ALA A 470 3.52 -13.72 -4.43
N PRO A 471 2.94 -14.93 -4.58
CA PRO A 471 3.14 -15.73 -5.79
C PRO A 471 2.54 -15.01 -7.00
N ILE A 472 3.19 -15.19 -8.14
CA ILE A 472 2.81 -14.56 -9.41
C ILE A 472 2.49 -15.67 -10.41
N PHE A 473 1.28 -15.63 -10.96
CA PHE A 473 0.82 -16.55 -11.99
C PHE A 473 0.58 -15.78 -13.29
N HIS A 474 1.46 -15.99 -14.25
CA HIS A 474 1.31 -15.44 -15.60
C HIS A 474 0.50 -16.40 -16.44
N VAL A 475 -0.49 -15.88 -17.16
CA VAL A 475 -1.36 -16.72 -17.98
C VAL A 475 -1.71 -16.03 -19.30
N ASN A 476 -1.68 -16.82 -20.37
CA ASN A 476 -2.10 -16.35 -21.69
C ASN A 476 -3.62 -16.13 -21.71
N ALA A 477 -4.05 -14.88 -21.89
CA ALA A 477 -5.46 -14.53 -21.85
C ALA A 477 -6.28 -15.15 -23.01
N ASP A 478 -5.63 -15.61 -24.09
CA ASP A 478 -6.28 -16.33 -25.20
C ASP A 478 -6.52 -17.83 -24.92
N ASP A 479 -6.14 -18.34 -23.75
CA ASP A 479 -6.53 -19.66 -23.23
C ASP A 479 -7.47 -19.53 -22.02
N PRO A 480 -8.79 -19.44 -22.24
CA PRO A 480 -9.75 -19.25 -21.16
C PRO A 480 -9.72 -20.34 -20.08
N GLU A 481 -9.41 -21.59 -20.44
CA GLU A 481 -9.33 -22.69 -19.47
C GLU A 481 -8.13 -22.52 -18.54
N ALA A 482 -6.96 -22.16 -19.08
CA ALA A 482 -5.77 -21.84 -18.28
C ALA A 482 -6.03 -20.68 -17.31
N VAL A 483 -6.71 -19.63 -17.79
CA VAL A 483 -7.08 -18.48 -16.95
C VAL A 483 -8.00 -18.93 -15.80
N MET A 484 -9.00 -19.77 -16.06
CA MET A 484 -9.92 -20.22 -15.01
C MET A 484 -9.21 -21.07 -13.96
N PHE A 485 -8.29 -21.95 -14.39
CA PHE A 485 -7.49 -22.75 -13.48
C PHE A 485 -6.64 -21.88 -12.55
N VAL A 486 -5.88 -20.92 -13.11
CA VAL A 486 -5.05 -20.00 -12.33
C VAL A 486 -5.89 -19.17 -11.36
N CYS A 487 -7.05 -18.68 -11.79
CA CYS A 487 -7.96 -17.93 -10.94
C CYS A 487 -8.53 -18.75 -9.78
N ASN A 488 -8.83 -20.04 -10.00
CA ASN A 488 -9.22 -20.96 -8.93
C ASN A 488 -8.09 -21.14 -7.92
N VAL A 489 -6.86 -21.37 -8.41
CA VAL A 489 -5.68 -21.52 -7.54
C VAL A 489 -5.40 -20.23 -6.75
N ALA A 490 -5.55 -19.06 -7.34
CA ALA A 490 -5.39 -17.77 -6.65
C ALA A 490 -6.43 -17.59 -5.52
N ALA A 491 -7.70 -17.94 -5.77
CA ALA A 491 -8.74 -17.93 -4.74
C ALA A 491 -8.43 -18.90 -3.59
N GLU A 492 -7.95 -20.10 -3.91
CA GLU A 492 -7.54 -21.09 -2.91
C GLU A 492 -6.30 -20.66 -2.13
N TRP A 493 -5.31 -20.04 -2.79
CA TRP A 493 -4.12 -19.49 -2.14
C TRP A 493 -4.51 -18.47 -1.07
N ARG A 494 -5.30 -17.47 -1.47
CA ARG A 494 -5.76 -16.41 -0.56
C ARG A 494 -6.53 -17.01 0.62
N ASN A 495 -7.40 -17.99 0.36
CA ASN A 495 -8.15 -18.67 1.42
C ASN A 495 -7.27 -19.52 2.35
N THR A 496 -6.20 -20.13 1.83
CA THR A 496 -5.33 -21.05 2.59
C THR A 496 -4.31 -20.29 3.42
N PHE A 497 -3.64 -19.32 2.80
CA PHE A 497 -2.48 -18.64 3.40
C PHE A 497 -2.77 -17.22 3.87
N HIS A 498 -3.93 -16.65 3.52
CA HIS A 498 -4.30 -15.29 3.89
C HIS A 498 -3.29 -14.24 3.41
N LYS A 499 -2.72 -14.46 2.22
CA LYS A 499 -1.68 -13.61 1.61
C LYS A 499 -2.08 -13.16 0.21
N ASP A 500 -1.47 -12.06 -0.22
CA ASP A 500 -1.64 -11.53 -1.56
C ASP A 500 -1.20 -12.54 -2.62
N VAL A 501 -1.83 -12.47 -3.79
CA VAL A 501 -1.49 -13.27 -4.98
C VAL A 501 -1.76 -12.46 -6.24
N VAL A 502 -0.89 -12.59 -7.23
CA VAL A 502 -1.01 -11.85 -8.49
C VAL A 502 -1.30 -12.79 -9.65
N VAL A 503 -2.35 -12.46 -10.41
CA VAL A 503 -2.68 -13.08 -11.69
C VAL A 503 -2.37 -12.08 -12.80
N ASP A 504 -1.33 -12.37 -13.59
CA ASP A 504 -0.93 -11.57 -14.75
C ASP A 504 -1.61 -12.11 -16.01
N LEU A 505 -2.67 -11.44 -16.45
CA LEU A 505 -3.41 -11.77 -17.67
C LEU A 505 -2.69 -11.18 -18.87
N VAL A 506 -1.78 -11.94 -19.48
CA VAL A 506 -1.01 -11.52 -20.65
C VAL A 506 -1.93 -11.53 -21.87
N SER A 507 -2.22 -10.34 -22.37
CA SER A 507 -3.29 -10.05 -23.31
C SER A 507 -2.83 -9.03 -24.36
N TYR A 508 -3.76 -8.46 -25.12
CA TYR A 508 -3.49 -7.31 -25.98
C TYR A 508 -4.64 -6.27 -25.92
N ARG A 509 -4.47 -5.13 -26.61
CA ARG A 509 -5.52 -4.13 -26.78
C ARG A 509 -5.88 -3.99 -28.25
N ARG A 510 -7.09 -4.39 -28.64
CA ARG A 510 -7.50 -4.42 -30.05
C ARG A 510 -7.49 -3.04 -30.71
N ASN A 511 -7.95 -2.02 -29.98
CA ASN A 511 -8.03 -0.63 -30.44
C ASN A 511 -6.88 0.23 -29.86
N GLY A 512 -6.85 1.52 -30.20
CA GLY A 512 -5.97 2.51 -29.55
C GLY A 512 -6.22 2.66 -28.05
N HIS A 513 -5.57 3.61 -27.37
CA HIS A 513 -5.78 3.78 -25.90
C HIS A 513 -7.23 4.11 -25.57
N ASN A 514 -7.86 4.88 -26.44
CA ASN A 514 -9.29 4.96 -26.58
C ASN A 514 -9.67 4.57 -28.02
N GLU A 515 -10.95 4.36 -28.28
CA GLU A 515 -11.44 3.82 -29.54
C GLU A 515 -11.18 4.74 -30.77
N MET A 516 -10.88 6.02 -30.55
CA MET A 516 -10.56 7.00 -31.61
C MET A 516 -9.05 7.21 -31.84
N ASP A 517 -8.21 6.66 -30.98
CA ASP A 517 -6.76 6.80 -31.06
C ASP A 517 -6.17 5.89 -32.14
N GLU A 518 -5.16 6.36 -32.89
CA GLU A 518 -4.48 5.58 -33.95
C GLU A 518 -3.13 5.06 -33.43
N PRO A 519 -3.08 3.81 -32.95
CA PRO A 519 -1.91 3.32 -32.25
C PRO A 519 -0.78 2.89 -33.18
N MET A 520 -1.02 2.74 -34.49
CA MET A 520 0.04 2.42 -35.45
C MET A 520 1.07 3.55 -35.61
N PHE A 521 0.78 4.77 -35.13
CA PHE A 521 1.76 5.87 -35.10
C PHE A 521 2.96 5.59 -34.21
N THR A 522 2.79 4.79 -33.15
CA THR A 522 3.85 4.48 -32.18
C THR A 522 4.17 2.99 -32.12
N GLN A 523 3.19 2.11 -32.30
CA GLN A 523 3.35 0.66 -32.17
C GLN A 523 2.93 -0.13 -33.42
N PRO A 524 3.49 0.17 -34.61
CA PRO A 524 3.02 -0.39 -35.88
C PRO A 524 3.20 -1.91 -36.01
N LEU A 525 4.24 -2.50 -35.42
CA LEU A 525 4.48 -3.96 -35.49
C LEU A 525 3.49 -4.74 -34.63
N MET A 526 3.27 -4.29 -33.40
CA MET A 526 2.28 -4.89 -32.49
C MET A 526 0.89 -4.86 -33.11
N TYR A 527 0.45 -3.71 -33.62
CA TYR A 527 -0.90 -3.59 -34.19
C TYR A 527 -1.07 -4.30 -35.53
N LYS A 528 0.01 -4.50 -36.30
CA LYS A 528 -0.02 -5.42 -37.46
C LYS A 528 -0.27 -6.87 -37.02
N GLN A 529 0.26 -7.30 -35.87
CA GLN A 529 -0.06 -8.62 -35.33
C GLN A 529 -1.47 -8.70 -34.76
N ILE A 530 -1.89 -7.72 -33.96
CA ILE A 530 -3.25 -7.66 -33.41
C ILE A 530 -4.31 -7.74 -34.52
N LYS A 531 -4.10 -7.06 -35.65
CA LYS A 531 -5.00 -7.14 -36.82
C LYS A 531 -5.14 -8.54 -37.40
N LYS A 532 -4.13 -9.41 -37.26
CA LYS A 532 -4.16 -10.82 -37.67
C LYS A 532 -4.74 -11.74 -36.58
N GLN A 533 -4.86 -11.26 -35.35
CA GLN A 533 -5.35 -12.08 -34.24
C GLN A 533 -6.84 -12.35 -34.35
N LYS A 534 -7.15 -13.64 -34.35
CA LYS A 534 -8.50 -14.16 -34.16
C LYS A 534 -8.96 -13.90 -32.72
N GLY A 535 -10.19 -13.45 -32.54
CA GLY A 535 -10.75 -13.17 -31.21
C GLY A 535 -10.81 -14.43 -30.33
N VAL A 536 -10.61 -14.24 -29.02
CA VAL A 536 -10.54 -15.34 -28.04
C VAL A 536 -11.82 -16.17 -27.99
N LEU A 537 -13.00 -15.55 -28.07
CA LEU A 537 -14.28 -16.27 -28.12
C LEU A 537 -14.33 -17.24 -29.29
N GLN A 538 -13.91 -16.80 -30.48
CA GLN A 538 -13.93 -17.63 -31.68
C GLN A 538 -12.93 -18.80 -31.57
N LYS A 539 -11.72 -18.54 -31.03
CA LYS A 539 -10.74 -19.60 -30.75
C LYS A 539 -11.33 -20.66 -29.80
N PHE A 540 -12.03 -20.22 -28.75
CA PHE A 540 -12.63 -21.11 -27.76
C PHE A 540 -13.83 -21.89 -28.31
N VAL A 541 -14.71 -21.26 -29.09
CA VAL A 541 -15.85 -21.94 -29.74
C VAL A 541 -15.37 -23.06 -30.66
N GLU A 542 -14.36 -22.81 -31.47
CA GLU A 542 -13.80 -23.83 -32.37
C GLU A 542 -13.21 -25.02 -31.61
N LYS A 543 -12.52 -24.75 -30.50
CA LYS A 543 -12.06 -25.80 -29.58
C LYS A 543 -13.22 -26.63 -29.05
N LEU A 544 -14.27 -25.99 -28.54
CA LEU A 544 -15.42 -26.69 -27.96
C LEU A 544 -16.22 -27.51 -28.99
N VAL A 545 -16.31 -27.02 -30.23
CA VAL A 545 -16.94 -27.76 -31.34
C VAL A 545 -16.08 -28.96 -31.74
N ALA A 546 -14.75 -28.79 -31.85
CA ALA A 546 -13.84 -29.88 -32.16
C ALA A 546 -13.84 -30.98 -31.08
N GLU A 547 -14.04 -30.60 -29.82
CA GLU A 547 -14.18 -31.52 -28.69
C GLU A 547 -15.60 -32.12 -28.54
N GLY A 548 -16.58 -31.66 -29.34
CA GLY A 548 -17.96 -32.14 -29.28
C GLY A 548 -18.76 -31.67 -28.05
N VAL A 549 -18.32 -30.61 -27.36
CA VAL A 549 -18.99 -30.08 -26.16
C VAL A 549 -20.28 -29.32 -26.51
N ILE A 550 -20.26 -28.62 -27.64
CA ILE A 550 -21.35 -27.81 -28.19
C ILE A 550 -21.47 -28.00 -29.71
N THR A 551 -22.61 -27.60 -30.27
CA THR A 551 -22.80 -27.45 -31.72
C THR A 551 -22.71 -25.97 -32.12
N THR A 552 -22.44 -25.69 -33.40
CA THR A 552 -22.48 -24.32 -33.94
C THR A 552 -23.84 -23.66 -33.73
N GLN A 553 -24.92 -24.41 -33.91
CA GLN A 553 -26.29 -23.91 -33.68
C GLN A 553 -26.49 -23.47 -32.22
N HIS A 554 -26.03 -24.25 -31.25
CA HIS A 554 -26.14 -23.87 -29.83
C HIS A 554 -25.43 -22.54 -29.55
N TYR A 555 -24.24 -22.34 -30.11
CA TYR A 555 -23.50 -21.08 -29.97
C TYR A 555 -24.27 -19.88 -30.55
N GLU A 556 -24.83 -20.02 -31.75
CA GLU A 556 -25.62 -18.95 -32.39
C GLU A 556 -26.87 -18.58 -31.58
N GLU A 557 -27.56 -19.58 -31.00
CA GLU A 557 -28.71 -19.37 -30.11
C GLU A 557 -28.34 -18.61 -28.82
N GLU A 558 -27.19 -18.94 -28.21
CA GLU A 558 -26.68 -18.24 -27.02
C GLU A 558 -26.35 -16.77 -27.31
N VAL A 559 -25.70 -16.51 -28.47
CA VAL A 559 -25.38 -15.15 -28.92
C VAL A 559 -26.66 -14.35 -29.14
N ALA A 560 -27.61 -14.89 -29.92
CA ALA A 560 -28.87 -14.22 -30.21
C ALA A 560 -29.64 -13.87 -28.92
N ARG A 561 -29.59 -14.74 -27.92
CA ARG A 561 -30.24 -14.49 -26.63
C ARG A 561 -29.64 -13.29 -25.89
N TYR A 562 -28.32 -13.19 -25.83
CA TYR A 562 -27.67 -12.07 -25.14
C TYR A 562 -27.79 -10.75 -25.90
N ASP A 563 -27.72 -10.80 -27.24
CA ASP A 563 -27.97 -9.63 -28.08
C ASP A 563 -29.37 -9.07 -27.84
N LYS A 564 -30.38 -9.93 -27.74
CA LYS A 564 -31.75 -9.53 -27.40
C LYS A 564 -31.81 -8.81 -26.04
N ILE A 565 -31.14 -9.34 -25.02
CA ILE A 565 -31.08 -8.70 -23.69
C ILE A 565 -30.50 -7.28 -23.80
N CYS A 566 -29.44 -7.09 -24.59
CA CYS A 566 -28.83 -5.77 -24.77
C CYS A 566 -29.73 -4.81 -25.55
N GLU A 567 -30.39 -5.27 -26.62
CA GLU A 567 -31.33 -4.46 -27.40
C GLU A 567 -32.55 -4.04 -26.57
N ASP A 568 -33.14 -4.96 -25.79
CA ASP A 568 -34.29 -4.68 -24.93
C ASP A 568 -33.91 -3.62 -23.86
N ALA A 569 -32.76 -3.79 -23.20
CA ALA A 569 -32.26 -2.81 -22.22
C ALA A 569 -31.93 -1.45 -22.85
N PHE A 570 -31.37 -1.42 -24.07
CA PHE A 570 -31.12 -0.18 -24.80
C PHE A 570 -32.43 0.55 -25.15
N ALA A 571 -33.49 -0.17 -25.51
CA ALA A 571 -34.79 0.43 -25.73
C ALA A 571 -35.31 1.11 -24.45
N HIS A 572 -35.22 0.43 -23.30
CA HIS A 572 -35.66 0.97 -22.00
C HIS A 572 -34.82 2.17 -21.54
N SER A 573 -33.51 2.17 -21.82
CA SER A 573 -32.60 3.26 -21.40
C SER A 573 -32.98 4.64 -21.93
N LYS A 574 -33.79 4.72 -22.99
CA LYS A 574 -34.27 5.98 -23.59
C LYS A 574 -35.38 6.65 -22.79
N ASP A 575 -36.07 5.89 -21.95
CA ASP A 575 -37.16 6.38 -21.10
C ASP A 575 -36.62 6.93 -19.77
N GLU A 576 -35.46 6.46 -19.32
CA GLU A 576 -34.73 7.00 -18.16
C GLU A 576 -34.00 8.31 -18.51
N LYS A 577 -34.68 9.44 -18.30
CA LYS A 577 -34.12 10.78 -18.58
C LYS A 577 -33.39 11.42 -17.41
N ILE A 578 -33.52 10.85 -16.21
CA ILE A 578 -33.01 11.42 -14.97
C ILE A 578 -32.07 10.41 -14.31
N LEU A 579 -30.83 10.85 -14.06
CA LEU A 579 -29.85 10.06 -13.33
C LEU A 579 -29.87 10.39 -11.84
N HIS A 580 -30.02 9.35 -11.03
CA HIS A 580 -29.79 9.43 -9.59
C HIS A 580 -28.39 8.92 -9.26
N ILE A 581 -27.48 9.82 -8.89
CA ILE A 581 -26.08 9.47 -8.56
C ILE A 581 -26.03 8.56 -7.32
N LYS A 582 -27.02 8.66 -6.42
CA LYS A 582 -27.14 7.74 -5.27
C LYS A 582 -27.27 6.26 -5.66
N HIS A 583 -27.72 5.93 -6.88
CA HIS A 583 -27.75 4.56 -7.40
C HIS A 583 -26.36 3.97 -7.71
N TRP A 584 -25.30 4.79 -7.60
CA TRP A 584 -23.91 4.45 -7.85
C TRP A 584 -23.05 4.55 -6.58
N LEU A 585 -23.70 4.61 -5.41
CA LEU A 585 -23.01 4.53 -4.12
C LEU A 585 -22.42 3.14 -3.94
N ASP A 586 -21.14 3.10 -3.62
CA ASP A 586 -20.40 1.87 -3.30
C ASP A 586 -20.51 1.50 -1.81
N SER A 587 -20.87 2.45 -0.95
CA SER A 587 -20.88 2.35 0.51
C SER A 587 -22.17 2.96 1.05
N PRO A 588 -23.33 2.28 0.88
CA PRO A 588 -24.58 2.81 1.40
C PRO A 588 -24.57 2.79 2.94
N TRP A 589 -25.09 3.84 3.57
CA TRP A 589 -25.29 3.91 5.02
C TRP A 589 -26.77 3.71 5.37
N PRO A 590 -27.25 2.45 5.41
CA PRO A 590 -28.66 2.16 5.60
C PRO A 590 -29.15 2.74 6.92
N GLY A 591 -30.25 3.50 6.86
CA GLY A 591 -30.87 4.10 8.02
C GLY A 591 -30.15 5.33 8.58
N PHE A 592 -29.06 5.80 7.99
CA PHE A 592 -28.43 7.07 8.38
C PHE A 592 -29.13 8.27 7.70
N PHE A 593 -29.35 8.18 6.38
CA PHE A 593 -30.09 9.17 5.59
C PHE A 593 -31.58 8.79 5.43
N THR A 594 -32.39 9.73 4.92
CA THR A 594 -33.73 9.46 4.40
C THR A 594 -33.67 8.61 3.12
N LEU A 595 -34.81 8.09 2.65
CA LEU A 595 -34.88 7.35 1.37
C LEU A 595 -34.40 8.19 0.17
N ASP A 596 -34.53 9.50 0.26
CA ASP A 596 -34.08 10.43 -0.77
C ASP A 596 -32.58 10.74 -0.69
N GLY A 597 -31.88 10.22 0.32
CA GLY A 597 -30.45 10.44 0.53
C GLY A 597 -30.12 11.69 1.34
N GLN A 598 -31.11 12.32 1.97
CA GLN A 598 -30.95 13.57 2.73
C GLN A 598 -30.73 13.31 4.23
N PRO A 599 -30.11 14.24 4.98
CA PRO A 599 -30.06 14.18 6.44
C PRO A 599 -31.46 14.12 7.06
N LYS A 600 -31.64 13.35 8.13
CA LYS A 600 -32.95 13.23 8.81
C LYS A 600 -33.37 14.53 9.51
N THR A 601 -32.39 15.32 9.94
CA THR A 601 -32.56 16.59 10.65
C THR A 601 -31.42 17.53 10.26
N MET A 602 -31.65 18.84 10.30
CA MET A 602 -30.62 19.87 10.09
C MET A 602 -30.23 20.58 11.40
N SER A 603 -29.97 19.80 12.45
CA SER A 603 -29.55 20.27 13.76
C SER A 603 -28.34 19.50 14.28
N CYS A 604 -27.52 20.15 15.11
CA CYS A 604 -26.40 19.54 15.80
C CYS A 604 -26.63 19.69 17.31
N PRO A 605 -26.68 18.59 18.09
CA PRO A 605 -26.85 18.67 19.53
C PRO A 605 -25.61 19.28 20.21
N SER A 606 -25.72 19.54 21.51
CA SER A 606 -24.57 19.95 22.34
C SER A 606 -23.51 18.86 22.37
N THR A 607 -22.26 19.27 22.19
CA THR A 607 -21.09 18.39 22.24
C THR A 607 -20.50 18.31 23.64
N GLY A 608 -20.96 19.12 24.60
CA GLY A 608 -20.52 19.04 25.99
C GLY A 608 -21.01 17.77 26.70
N ILE A 609 -20.25 17.32 27.70
CA ILE A 609 -20.55 16.11 28.49
C ILE A 609 -20.48 16.42 29.99
N ARG A 610 -21.03 15.55 30.83
CA ARG A 610 -21.11 15.84 32.27
C ARG A 610 -19.73 15.86 32.95
N GLU A 611 -19.58 16.68 33.99
CA GLU A 611 -18.31 16.82 34.72
C GLU A 611 -17.82 15.52 35.36
N ASP A 612 -18.75 14.70 35.89
CA ASP A 612 -18.44 13.39 36.46
C ASP A 612 -17.83 12.46 35.41
N GLU A 613 -18.30 12.52 34.17
CA GLU A 613 -17.73 11.75 33.06
C GLU A 613 -16.35 12.25 32.65
N LEU A 614 -16.16 13.57 32.56
CA LEU A 614 -14.84 14.17 32.30
C LEU A 614 -13.82 13.74 33.36
N CYS A 615 -14.21 13.81 34.63
CA CYS A 615 -13.34 13.38 35.73
C CYS A 615 -13.03 11.88 35.67
N HIS A 616 -14.04 11.05 35.39
CA HIS A 616 -13.86 9.60 35.24
C HIS A 616 -12.86 9.27 34.12
N ILE A 617 -13.10 9.79 32.91
CA ILE A 617 -12.22 9.56 31.75
C ILE A 617 -10.81 10.10 32.02
N GLY A 618 -10.70 11.30 32.61
CA GLY A 618 -9.41 11.90 32.95
C GLY A 618 -8.62 11.11 33.99
N ASN A 619 -9.29 10.49 34.96
CA ASN A 619 -8.66 9.60 35.94
C ASN A 619 -8.16 8.30 35.30
N VAL A 620 -8.91 7.73 34.35
CA VAL A 620 -8.45 6.57 33.55
C VAL A 620 -7.22 6.95 32.72
N ALA A 621 -7.21 8.13 32.09
CA ALA A 621 -6.07 8.67 31.34
C ALA A 621 -4.79 8.88 32.17
N ALA A 622 -4.94 8.95 33.49
CA ALA A 622 -3.90 9.11 34.49
C ALA A 622 -3.51 7.81 35.20
N SER A 623 -4.01 6.65 34.73
CA SER A 623 -3.88 5.36 35.40
C SER A 623 -3.18 4.31 34.53
N VAL A 624 -2.82 3.18 35.15
CA VAL A 624 -2.37 1.96 34.49
C VAL A 624 -3.30 0.83 34.96
N PRO A 625 -4.33 0.46 34.20
CA PRO A 625 -5.35 -0.50 34.63
C PRO A 625 -4.90 -1.97 34.53
N LEU A 626 -3.61 -2.25 34.75
CA LEU A 626 -3.04 -3.61 34.77
C LEU A 626 -2.22 -3.82 36.03
N GLU A 627 -2.40 -4.99 36.65
CA GLU A 627 -1.54 -5.45 37.74
C GLU A 627 -0.15 -5.85 37.20
N ASP A 628 0.87 -5.68 38.04
CA ASP A 628 2.27 -6.03 37.74
C ASP A 628 2.81 -5.42 36.44
N PHE A 629 2.41 -4.21 36.08
CA PHE A 629 2.88 -3.51 34.87
C PHE A 629 3.99 -2.50 35.20
N MET A 630 5.22 -2.76 34.74
CA MET A 630 6.34 -1.85 35.01
C MET A 630 6.34 -0.68 34.03
N ILE A 631 5.86 0.48 34.46
CA ILE A 631 5.86 1.70 33.65
C ILE A 631 7.18 2.48 33.76
N HIS A 632 7.59 3.12 32.67
CA HIS A 632 8.75 4.02 32.65
C HIS A 632 8.59 5.18 33.67
N GLY A 633 9.65 5.51 34.40
CA GLY A 633 9.62 6.55 35.45
C GLY A 633 9.22 7.95 34.94
N GLY A 634 9.59 8.28 33.69
CA GLY A 634 9.14 9.51 33.02
C GLY A 634 7.63 9.54 32.76
N LEU A 635 7.05 8.43 32.33
CA LEU A 635 5.61 8.31 32.09
C LEU A 635 4.81 8.37 33.39
N SER A 636 5.33 7.78 34.46
CA SER A 636 4.74 7.90 35.81
C SER A 636 4.55 9.36 36.23
N ARG A 637 5.48 10.24 35.85
CA ARG A 637 5.37 11.68 36.12
C ARG A 637 4.27 12.34 35.28
N ILE A 638 4.17 11.98 34.01
CA ILE A 638 3.13 12.48 33.08
C ILE A 638 1.73 12.07 33.57
N LEU A 639 1.54 10.80 33.93
CA LEU A 639 0.26 10.30 34.46
C LEU A 639 -0.15 11.01 35.76
N LYS A 640 0.79 11.22 36.70
CA LYS A 640 0.55 12.03 37.89
C LYS A 640 0.19 13.49 37.56
N GLY A 641 0.81 14.05 36.52
CA GLY A 641 0.46 15.37 35.98
C GLY A 641 -0.99 15.44 35.49
N ARG A 642 -1.46 14.42 34.76
CA ARG A 642 -2.86 14.30 34.32
C ARG A 642 -3.82 14.22 35.50
N ALA A 643 -3.53 13.37 36.50
CA ALA A 643 -4.35 13.29 37.72
C ALA A 643 -4.42 14.65 38.45
N HIS A 644 -3.30 15.37 38.50
CA HIS A 644 -3.28 16.71 39.10
C HIS A 644 -4.15 17.70 38.31
N MET A 645 -4.06 17.71 36.99
CA MET A 645 -4.88 18.55 36.11
C MET A 645 -6.38 18.29 36.32
N VAL A 646 -6.79 17.01 36.33
CA VAL A 646 -8.18 16.61 36.62
C VAL A 646 -8.61 17.12 38.00
N SER A 647 -7.79 16.95 39.04
CA SER A 647 -8.10 17.44 40.39
C SER A 647 -8.25 18.96 40.48
N LYS A 648 -7.54 19.70 39.62
CA LYS A 648 -7.60 21.16 39.51
C LYS A 648 -8.65 21.64 38.52
N ARG A 649 -9.40 20.72 37.90
CA ARG A 649 -10.42 21.00 36.88
C ARG A 649 -9.84 21.79 35.71
N VAL A 650 -8.64 21.42 35.28
CA VAL A 650 -7.97 22.00 34.11
C VAL A 650 -7.58 20.90 33.13
N CYS A 651 -7.46 21.23 31.85
CA CYS A 651 -6.98 20.30 30.83
C CYS A 651 -5.98 20.95 29.88
N ASP A 652 -5.06 20.12 29.37
CA ASP A 652 -4.21 20.42 28.22
C ASP A 652 -4.80 19.75 26.95
N TRP A 653 -4.14 19.92 25.80
CA TRP A 653 -4.61 19.34 24.53
C TRP A 653 -4.72 17.81 24.57
N ALA A 654 -3.71 17.14 25.13
CA ALA A 654 -3.69 15.68 25.18
C ALA A 654 -4.83 15.13 26.06
N LEU A 655 -5.11 15.77 27.20
CA LEU A 655 -6.23 15.38 28.05
C LEU A 655 -7.59 15.73 27.42
N GLY A 656 -7.69 16.86 26.69
CA GLY A 656 -8.88 17.23 25.92
C GLY A 656 -9.19 16.23 24.80
N GLU A 657 -8.17 15.80 24.05
CA GLU A 657 -8.26 14.72 23.05
C GLU A 657 -8.76 13.42 23.69
N TYR A 658 -8.12 13.01 24.80
CA TYR A 658 -8.46 11.79 25.52
C TYR A 658 -9.91 11.81 26.02
N MET A 659 -10.37 12.96 26.53
CA MET A 659 -11.76 13.14 26.96
C MET A 659 -12.73 13.05 25.78
N ALA A 660 -12.39 13.61 24.62
CA ALA A 660 -13.23 13.53 23.43
C ALA A 660 -13.37 12.08 22.96
N PHE A 661 -12.25 11.37 22.77
CA PHE A 661 -12.26 9.97 22.36
C PHE A 661 -12.96 9.10 23.40
N GLY A 662 -12.60 9.24 24.67
CA GLY A 662 -13.18 8.46 25.77
C GLY A 662 -14.69 8.63 25.89
N SER A 663 -15.20 9.85 25.68
CA SER A 663 -16.65 10.10 25.70
C SER A 663 -17.38 9.43 24.54
N LEU A 664 -16.82 9.49 23.33
CA LEU A 664 -17.38 8.83 22.14
C LEU A 664 -17.37 7.31 22.30
N LEU A 665 -16.29 6.74 22.84
CA LEU A 665 -16.19 5.31 23.13
C LEU A 665 -17.28 4.85 24.10
N LYS A 666 -17.54 5.60 25.18
CA LYS A 666 -18.65 5.33 26.11
C LYS A 666 -20.03 5.45 25.44
N GLU A 667 -20.17 6.30 24.43
CA GLU A 667 -21.39 6.47 23.63
C GLU A 667 -21.55 5.38 22.55
N GLY A 668 -20.67 4.37 22.52
CA GLY A 668 -20.74 3.27 21.56
C GLY A 668 -20.14 3.59 20.18
N ILE A 669 -19.37 4.68 20.07
CA ILE A 669 -18.74 5.12 18.82
C ILE A 669 -17.30 4.60 18.76
N HIS A 670 -16.99 3.84 17.70
CA HIS A 670 -15.62 3.39 17.43
C HIS A 670 -14.72 4.60 17.13
N VAL A 671 -13.57 4.68 17.79
CA VAL A 671 -12.53 5.66 17.47
C VAL A 671 -11.29 4.94 16.95
N ARG A 672 -10.83 5.33 15.75
CA ARG A 672 -9.61 4.83 15.12
C ARG A 672 -8.63 5.98 14.88
N LEU A 673 -7.43 5.89 15.46
CA LEU A 673 -6.33 6.83 15.26
C LEU A 673 -5.15 6.12 14.60
N SER A 674 -4.73 6.63 13.45
CA SER A 674 -3.69 6.05 12.60
C SER A 674 -2.71 7.12 12.14
N GLY A 675 -1.43 6.75 12.04
CA GLY A 675 -0.36 7.65 11.60
C GLY A 675 0.99 7.25 12.18
N GLN A 676 2.05 7.97 11.81
CA GLN A 676 3.40 7.67 12.28
C GLN A 676 3.54 8.06 13.76
N ASP A 677 3.99 7.12 14.60
CA ASP A 677 4.23 7.31 16.04
C ASP A 677 3.02 7.79 16.87
N VAL A 678 1.79 7.68 16.35
CA VAL A 678 0.58 8.22 17.00
C VAL A 678 0.30 7.64 18.38
N GLU A 679 0.73 6.41 18.66
CA GLU A 679 0.53 5.75 19.95
C GLU A 679 1.19 6.51 21.11
N ARG A 680 2.41 7.03 20.87
CA ARG A 680 3.14 7.93 21.78
C ARG A 680 2.77 9.40 21.52
N GLY A 681 2.51 9.73 20.26
CA GLY A 681 2.51 11.06 19.69
C GLY A 681 3.94 11.49 19.31
N THR A 682 4.08 12.13 18.14
CA THR A 682 5.34 12.71 17.64
C THR A 682 6.04 13.53 18.73
N PHE A 683 5.28 14.37 19.42
CA PHE A 683 5.80 15.30 20.43
C PHE A 683 5.90 14.70 21.83
N SER A 684 5.63 13.40 21.99
CA SER A 684 5.58 12.68 23.27
C SER A 684 4.54 13.29 24.23
N HIS A 685 3.37 13.63 23.70
CA HIS A 685 2.26 14.24 24.45
C HIS A 685 1.13 13.25 24.73
N ARG A 686 0.92 12.27 23.85
CA ARG A 686 -0.30 11.45 23.80
C ARG A 686 -0.26 10.22 24.71
N HIS A 687 0.75 9.36 24.54
CA HIS A 687 0.93 8.15 25.37
C HIS A 687 -0.35 7.32 25.58
N HIS A 688 -1.06 7.01 24.50
CA HIS A 688 -2.26 6.16 24.57
C HIS A 688 -1.90 4.68 24.70
N VAL A 689 -0.72 4.30 24.23
CA VAL A 689 -0.12 2.98 24.46
C VAL A 689 1.04 3.11 25.44
N LEU A 690 0.99 2.32 26.50
CA LEU A 690 2.05 2.20 27.50
C LEU A 690 2.76 0.87 27.28
N HIS A 691 4.09 0.85 27.42
CA HIS A 691 4.91 -0.34 27.25
C HIS A 691 5.52 -0.77 28.59
N ASP A 692 5.42 -2.06 28.90
CA ASP A 692 6.08 -2.65 30.06
C ASP A 692 7.60 -2.59 29.86
N GLN A 693 8.33 -2.12 30.88
CA GLN A 693 9.79 -2.00 30.80
C GLN A 693 10.53 -3.32 30.99
N ASN A 694 9.84 -4.35 31.50
CA ASN A 694 10.44 -5.64 31.84
C ASN A 694 9.94 -6.78 30.94
N VAL A 695 8.83 -6.59 30.21
CA VAL A 695 8.22 -7.63 29.36
C VAL A 695 8.06 -7.12 27.93
N ASP A 696 8.77 -7.75 26.99
CA ASP A 696 8.69 -7.38 25.57
C ASP A 696 7.26 -7.52 25.03
N LYS A 697 6.86 -6.58 24.17
CA LYS A 697 5.52 -6.48 23.53
C LYS A 697 4.32 -6.45 24.48
N ARG A 698 4.51 -6.42 25.80
CA ARG A 698 3.42 -6.24 26.76
C ARG A 698 3.04 -4.76 26.80
N ILE A 699 1.86 -4.48 26.25
CA ILE A 699 1.31 -3.12 26.17
C ILE A 699 0.05 -2.98 27.03
N CYS A 700 -0.20 -1.75 27.47
CA CYS A 700 -1.44 -1.35 28.11
C CYS A 700 -2.02 -0.17 27.35
N ILE A 701 -3.31 -0.23 27.00
CA ILE A 701 -4.04 0.88 26.39
C ILE A 701 -5.12 1.29 27.39
N PRO A 702 -4.86 2.24 28.32
CA PRO A 702 -5.83 2.59 29.36
C PRO A 702 -7.19 3.04 28.81
N MET A 703 -7.21 3.58 27.58
CA MET A 703 -8.44 4.04 26.91
C MET A 703 -9.39 2.89 26.59
N ASN A 704 -8.90 1.64 26.52
CA ASN A 704 -9.72 0.43 26.40
C ASN A 704 -10.33 -0.04 27.73
N SER A 705 -10.19 0.75 28.80
CA SER A 705 -10.66 0.42 30.15
C SER A 705 -11.47 1.55 30.79
N ILE A 706 -12.15 2.39 29.98
CA ILE A 706 -12.99 3.48 30.48
C ILE A 706 -14.32 2.92 31.02
N SER A 707 -14.96 2.00 30.31
CA SER A 707 -16.21 1.34 30.72
C SER A 707 -16.27 -0.09 30.18
N PRO A 708 -16.93 -1.06 30.86
CA PRO A 708 -17.08 -2.43 30.36
C PRO A 708 -17.87 -2.54 29.04
N ASP A 709 -18.76 -1.58 28.76
CA ASP A 709 -19.68 -1.53 27.63
C ASP A 709 -19.27 -0.54 26.53
N GLN A 710 -18.06 0.02 26.62
CA GLN A 710 -17.56 0.97 25.62
C GLN A 710 -17.32 0.31 24.25
N ALA A 711 -17.34 1.14 23.20
CA ALA A 711 -16.84 0.73 21.89
C ALA A 711 -15.31 0.50 21.89
N PRO A 712 -14.78 -0.30 20.95
CA PRO A 712 -13.33 -0.49 20.82
C PRO A 712 -12.61 0.82 20.50
N TYR A 713 -11.41 1.01 21.05
CA TYR A 713 -10.47 2.03 20.60
C TYR A 713 -9.33 1.39 19.82
N THR A 714 -9.14 1.81 18.57
CA THR A 714 -8.06 1.35 17.70
C THR A 714 -7.03 2.46 17.55
N VAL A 715 -5.86 2.31 18.16
CA VAL A 715 -4.71 3.19 17.91
C VAL A 715 -3.60 2.36 17.31
N CYS A 716 -3.01 2.83 16.21
CA CYS A 716 -1.96 2.08 15.53
C CYS A 716 -0.94 2.99 14.88
N ASN A 717 0.33 2.74 15.20
CA ASN A 717 1.43 3.30 14.42
C ASN A 717 1.38 2.78 12.98
N SER A 718 1.47 3.69 12.02
CA SER A 718 1.51 3.36 10.59
C SER A 718 2.92 3.04 10.12
N SER A 719 3.01 2.45 8.91
CA SER A 719 4.28 2.49 8.16
C SER A 719 4.61 3.94 7.78
N LEU A 720 5.85 4.17 7.35
CA LEU A 720 6.35 5.47 6.90
C LEU A 720 5.88 5.71 5.45
N SER A 721 4.57 5.88 5.31
CA SER A 721 3.83 6.11 4.07
C SER A 721 2.65 7.02 4.41
N GLU A 722 2.50 8.13 3.70
CA GLU A 722 1.30 8.96 3.82
C GLU A 722 0.31 8.65 2.69
N TYR A 723 0.77 8.41 1.46
CA TYR A 723 -0.13 8.20 0.32
C TYR A 723 -0.96 6.92 0.49
N GLY A 724 -0.29 5.79 0.77
CA GLY A 724 -0.93 4.51 1.08
C GLY A 724 -1.79 4.57 2.35
N VAL A 725 -1.26 5.11 3.45
CA VAL A 725 -1.97 5.13 4.75
C VAL A 725 -3.18 6.07 4.74
N LEU A 726 -3.07 7.28 4.19
CA LEU A 726 -4.22 8.19 4.12
C LEU A 726 -5.32 7.63 3.21
N GLY A 727 -4.95 6.99 2.09
CA GLY A 727 -5.90 6.27 1.25
C GLY A 727 -6.61 5.16 2.01
N PHE A 728 -5.88 4.40 2.84
CA PHE A 728 -6.43 3.36 3.69
C PHE A 728 -7.41 3.91 4.72
N GLU A 729 -7.04 4.95 5.47
CA GLU A 729 -7.93 5.53 6.48
C GLU A 729 -9.18 6.18 5.86
N LEU A 730 -9.05 6.76 4.66
CA LEU A 730 -10.20 7.23 3.89
C LEU A 730 -11.18 6.10 3.60
N GLY A 731 -10.67 4.97 3.09
CA GLY A 731 -11.45 3.77 2.84
C GLY A 731 -12.12 3.21 4.09
N PHE A 732 -11.40 3.21 5.22
CA PHE A 732 -11.94 2.77 6.50
C PHE A 732 -13.12 3.66 6.95
N ALA A 733 -12.97 4.98 6.81
CA ALA A 733 -14.00 5.96 7.14
C ALA A 733 -15.25 5.89 6.24
N MET A 734 -15.18 5.23 5.08
CA MET A 734 -16.34 5.05 4.19
C MET A 734 -17.34 4.01 4.70
N ALA A 735 -16.90 3.04 5.51
CA ALA A 735 -17.73 1.89 5.87
C ALA A 735 -18.81 2.21 6.90
N SER A 736 -18.53 3.11 7.86
CA SER A 736 -19.47 3.45 8.93
C SER A 736 -19.56 4.95 9.17
N PRO A 737 -20.76 5.54 9.17
CA PRO A 737 -20.94 6.91 9.62
C PRO A 737 -20.74 7.03 11.13
N ASN A 738 -20.84 5.95 11.90
CA ASN A 738 -20.82 6.01 13.37
C ASN A 738 -19.43 5.69 13.93
N ALA A 739 -18.39 6.16 13.25
CA ALA A 739 -17.01 5.98 13.64
C ALA A 739 -16.20 7.26 13.44
N LEU A 740 -15.35 7.56 14.42
CA LEU A 740 -14.39 8.66 14.31
C LEU A 740 -13.07 8.07 13.82
N VAL A 741 -12.72 8.35 12.57
CA VAL A 741 -11.49 7.88 11.93
C VAL A 741 -10.56 9.07 11.74
N LEU A 742 -9.38 9.00 12.34
CA LEU A 742 -8.38 10.05 12.32
C LEU A 742 -7.08 9.55 11.69
N TRP A 743 -6.55 10.35 10.78
CA TRP A 743 -5.19 10.22 10.29
C TRP A 743 -4.35 11.40 10.78
N GLU A 744 -3.21 11.12 11.41
CA GLU A 744 -2.27 12.14 11.88
C GLU A 744 -0.96 12.10 11.08
N ALA A 745 -0.62 13.24 10.49
CA ALA A 745 0.70 13.45 9.89
C ALA A 745 1.74 13.67 11.01
N GLN A 746 2.98 13.19 10.82
CA GLN A 746 4.03 13.42 11.81
C GLN A 746 4.30 14.92 12.02
N PHE A 747 4.39 15.65 10.90
CA PHE A 747 4.26 17.10 10.78
C PHE A 747 3.26 17.38 9.66
N GLY A 748 2.50 18.46 9.77
CA GLY A 748 1.52 18.84 8.77
C GLY A 748 2.14 18.98 7.38
N ASP A 749 3.37 19.45 7.29
CA ASP A 749 4.13 19.63 6.05
C ASP A 749 4.14 18.39 5.14
N PHE A 750 4.12 17.17 5.71
CA PHE A 750 4.20 15.90 4.98
C PHE A 750 2.87 15.44 4.37
N HIS A 751 1.75 16.13 4.63
CA HIS A 751 0.46 15.77 4.00
C HIS A 751 0.52 15.83 2.46
N ASN A 752 1.49 16.56 1.91
CA ASN A 752 1.65 16.79 0.48
C ASN A 752 2.05 15.54 -0.31
N THR A 753 2.61 14.52 0.33
CA THR A 753 2.92 13.23 -0.32
C THR A 753 1.64 12.44 -0.61
N ALA A 754 0.56 12.70 0.14
CA ALA A 754 -0.77 12.13 -0.07
C ALA A 754 -1.74 13.05 -0.84
N GLN A 755 -1.22 14.07 -1.54
CA GLN A 755 -2.03 15.11 -2.20
C GLN A 755 -3.08 14.53 -3.17
N CYS A 756 -2.77 13.43 -3.87
CA CYS A 756 -3.73 12.80 -4.77
C CYS A 756 -4.98 12.28 -4.03
N ILE A 757 -4.83 11.72 -2.81
CA ILE A 757 -5.98 11.32 -1.98
C ILE A 757 -6.80 12.55 -1.57
N ILE A 758 -6.10 13.61 -1.14
CA ILE A 758 -6.74 14.86 -0.72
C ILE A 758 -7.53 15.49 -1.87
N ASP A 759 -6.93 15.64 -3.05
CA ASP A 759 -7.53 16.29 -4.21
C ASP A 759 -8.66 15.47 -4.84
N GLN A 760 -8.44 14.17 -4.98
CA GLN A 760 -9.27 13.33 -5.83
C GLN A 760 -10.33 12.55 -5.06
N PHE A 761 -10.22 12.46 -3.74
CA PHE A 761 -11.21 11.77 -2.93
C PHE A 761 -11.74 12.65 -1.80
N ILE A 762 -10.88 13.24 -0.98
CA ILE A 762 -11.34 13.96 0.24
C ILE A 762 -12.08 15.25 -0.15
N SER A 763 -11.48 16.11 -0.97
CA SER A 763 -12.07 17.42 -1.30
C SER A 763 -13.22 17.34 -2.31
N SER A 764 -13.17 16.37 -3.23
CA SER A 764 -14.06 16.30 -4.40
C SER A 764 -14.96 15.06 -4.43
N GLY A 765 -14.80 14.10 -3.51
CA GLY A 765 -15.52 12.83 -3.52
C GLY A 765 -17.04 12.97 -3.38
N GLN A 766 -17.51 13.91 -2.55
CA GLN A 766 -18.94 14.21 -2.45
C GLN A 766 -19.47 14.82 -3.75
N ALA A 767 -18.79 15.81 -4.32
CA ALA A 767 -19.23 16.44 -5.55
C ALA A 767 -19.27 15.46 -6.73
N LYS A 768 -18.27 14.58 -6.85
CA LYS A 768 -18.16 13.62 -7.96
C LYS A 768 -19.08 12.41 -7.81
N TRP A 769 -19.19 11.87 -6.60
CA TRP A 769 -19.78 10.54 -6.35
C TRP A 769 -20.84 10.52 -5.24
N VAL A 770 -21.29 11.69 -4.76
CA VAL A 770 -22.25 11.86 -3.65
C VAL A 770 -21.82 11.11 -2.39
N ARG A 771 -20.49 10.98 -2.23
CA ARG A 771 -19.89 10.25 -1.13
C ARG A 771 -19.50 11.18 0.01
N GLN A 772 -20.27 11.11 1.08
CA GLN A 772 -19.89 11.70 2.35
C GLN A 772 -18.81 10.85 3.04
N ASN A 773 -17.90 11.49 3.75
CA ASN A 773 -16.83 10.82 4.49
C ASN A 773 -16.50 11.61 5.75
N GLY A 774 -16.27 10.90 6.86
CA GLY A 774 -16.06 11.47 8.18
C GLY A 774 -14.60 11.61 8.61
N ILE A 775 -13.63 11.40 7.73
CA ILE A 775 -12.20 11.40 8.08
C ILE A 775 -11.74 12.73 8.69
N VAL A 776 -10.91 12.64 9.73
CA VAL A 776 -10.23 13.79 10.35
C VAL A 776 -8.74 13.74 10.03
N LEU A 777 -8.20 14.81 9.46
CA LEU A 777 -6.77 15.01 9.23
C LEU A 777 -6.20 15.87 10.35
N LEU A 778 -5.31 15.30 11.16
CA LEU A 778 -4.57 16.03 12.18
C LEU A 778 -3.21 16.44 11.60
N LEU A 779 -3.01 17.74 11.39
CA LEU A 779 -1.86 18.30 10.69
C LEU A 779 -1.08 19.24 11.61
N PRO A 780 -0.02 18.77 12.29
CA PRO A 780 0.79 19.63 13.13
C PRO A 780 1.35 20.84 12.37
N HIS A 781 1.09 22.05 12.84
CA HIS A 781 1.37 23.31 12.17
C HIS A 781 2.04 24.28 13.15
N GLY A 782 2.90 25.19 12.70
CA GLY A 782 3.41 26.28 13.52
C GLY A 782 4.77 26.83 13.09
N MET A 783 4.86 28.14 12.86
CA MET A 783 6.14 28.80 12.54
C MET A 783 7.04 28.93 13.78
N GLU A 784 8.06 28.07 13.91
CA GLU A 784 8.89 27.96 15.13
C GLU A 784 10.39 28.03 14.88
N GLY A 785 10.77 28.29 13.64
CA GLY A 785 12.19 28.31 13.25
C GLY A 785 12.78 26.91 13.05
N MET A 786 11.95 25.87 12.98
CA MET A 786 12.35 24.49 12.68
C MET A 786 12.64 24.25 11.19
N GLY A 787 12.40 25.26 10.34
CA GLY A 787 12.65 25.20 8.91
C GLY A 787 11.38 24.93 8.09
N PRO A 788 11.49 24.95 6.75
CA PRO A 788 10.35 24.97 5.84
C PRO A 788 9.54 23.67 5.76
N GLU A 789 10.06 22.56 6.30
CA GLU A 789 9.39 21.23 6.28
C GLU A 789 8.90 20.80 7.68
N HIS A 790 8.86 21.72 8.63
CA HIS A 790 8.39 21.51 10.01
C HIS A 790 7.70 22.77 10.53
N SER A 791 6.89 23.42 9.68
CA SER A 791 6.30 24.72 10.02
C SER A 791 4.88 24.90 9.51
N SER A 792 4.54 24.35 8.34
CA SER A 792 3.29 24.68 7.65
C SER A 792 2.54 23.44 7.21
N ALA A 793 1.31 23.28 7.74
CA ALA A 793 0.31 22.37 7.19
C ALA A 793 -0.31 22.89 5.89
N ARG A 794 0.23 23.97 5.31
CA ARG A 794 -0.25 24.61 4.07
C ARG A 794 -1.76 24.88 4.09
N PRO A 795 -2.31 25.49 5.17
CA PRO A 795 -3.74 25.70 5.30
C PRO A 795 -4.33 26.44 4.10
N GLU A 796 -3.57 27.34 3.45
CA GLU A 796 -3.96 28.04 2.23
C GLU A 796 -4.36 27.11 1.08
N ARG A 797 -3.75 25.93 0.98
CA ARG A 797 -4.09 24.93 -0.04
C ARG A 797 -5.45 24.29 0.25
N PHE A 798 -5.73 23.99 1.52
CA PHE A 798 -7.04 23.50 1.94
C PHE A 798 -8.12 24.58 1.72
N LEU A 799 -7.80 25.85 1.95
CA LEU A 799 -8.71 26.97 1.65
C LEU A 799 -8.97 27.10 0.14
N GLN A 800 -7.93 26.97 -0.68
CA GLN A 800 -8.05 27.07 -2.14
C GLN A 800 -8.93 25.98 -2.75
N MET A 801 -8.97 24.80 -2.13
CA MET A 801 -9.75 23.65 -2.61
C MET A 801 -11.18 23.62 -2.05
N CYS A 802 -11.64 24.69 -1.40
CA CYS A 802 -13.03 24.82 -0.99
C CYS A 802 -13.98 25.18 -2.12
N ASN A 803 -15.23 24.76 -1.96
CA ASN A 803 -16.33 25.12 -2.85
C ASN A 803 -17.12 26.37 -2.39
N ASP A 804 -16.67 27.06 -1.34
CA ASP A 804 -17.26 28.33 -0.89
C ASP A 804 -16.98 29.44 -1.93
N ASP A 805 -18.02 30.19 -2.31
CA ASP A 805 -17.91 31.36 -3.19
C ASP A 805 -17.57 32.61 -2.37
N SER A 806 -16.43 33.25 -2.67
CA SER A 806 -15.96 34.44 -1.94
C SER A 806 -16.84 35.67 -2.15
N ASP A 807 -17.61 35.71 -3.23
CA ASP A 807 -18.40 36.88 -3.63
C ASP A 807 -19.88 36.76 -3.20
N VAL A 808 -20.29 35.61 -2.67
CA VAL A 808 -21.68 35.33 -2.29
C VAL A 808 -21.79 35.14 -0.77
N PHE A 809 -22.50 36.07 -0.11
CA PHE A 809 -22.88 35.89 1.29
C PHE A 809 -24.15 35.01 1.38
N PRO A 810 -24.10 33.84 2.03
CA PRO A 810 -25.25 32.95 2.13
C PRO A 810 -26.36 33.54 3.04
N LYS A 811 -27.62 33.20 2.74
CA LYS A 811 -28.78 33.70 3.50
C LYS A 811 -28.80 33.11 4.91
N VAL A 812 -28.85 33.96 5.92
CA VAL A 812 -28.90 33.53 7.34
C VAL A 812 -30.30 33.04 7.70
N THR A 813 -30.42 31.73 7.96
CA THR A 813 -31.60 31.05 8.51
C THR A 813 -31.35 30.60 9.95
N GLY A 814 -32.38 30.11 10.66
CA GLY A 814 -32.22 29.65 12.05
C GLY A 814 -31.28 28.44 12.22
N ASP A 815 -31.14 27.65 11.16
CA ASP A 815 -30.28 26.46 11.02
C ASP A 815 -29.04 26.71 10.15
N PHE A 816 -28.76 27.98 9.83
CA PHE A 816 -27.68 28.43 8.94
C PHE A 816 -26.35 27.72 9.20
N ALA A 817 -25.97 27.64 10.48
CA ALA A 817 -24.69 27.07 10.89
C ALA A 817 -24.53 25.62 10.44
N VAL A 818 -25.58 24.79 10.54
CA VAL A 818 -25.53 23.37 10.18
C VAL A 818 -25.68 23.21 8.66
N HIS A 819 -26.52 24.01 8.01
CA HIS A 819 -26.64 24.05 6.55
C HIS A 819 -25.31 24.37 5.86
N GLN A 820 -24.61 25.38 6.33
CA GLN A 820 -23.32 25.74 5.77
C GLN A 820 -22.27 24.62 5.90
N LEU A 821 -22.26 23.90 7.03
CA LEU A 821 -21.40 22.73 7.19
C LEU A 821 -21.81 21.59 6.25
N TYR A 822 -23.09 21.47 5.91
CA TYR A 822 -23.60 20.51 4.94
C TYR A 822 -23.22 20.88 3.50
N ASP A 823 -23.24 22.16 3.15
CA ASP A 823 -22.99 22.63 1.78
C ASP A 823 -21.49 22.67 1.44
N CYS A 824 -20.62 22.97 2.42
CA CYS A 824 -19.17 23.00 2.20
C CYS A 824 -18.61 21.59 1.91
N ASN A 825 -17.59 21.48 1.05
CA ASN A 825 -16.99 20.18 0.72
C ASN A 825 -16.20 19.57 1.88
N TRP A 826 -15.63 20.39 2.76
CA TRP A 826 -14.96 19.96 3.99
C TRP A 826 -14.89 21.08 5.04
N ILE A 827 -14.50 20.74 6.26
CA ILE A 827 -14.40 21.65 7.39
C ILE A 827 -12.93 21.87 7.71
N VAL A 828 -12.48 23.13 7.74
CA VAL A 828 -11.10 23.47 8.13
C VAL A 828 -11.13 24.31 9.40
N VAL A 829 -10.38 23.84 10.39
CA VAL A 829 -10.25 24.46 11.70
C VAL A 829 -8.77 24.63 12.07
N ASN A 830 -8.51 25.61 12.92
CA ASN A 830 -7.21 25.82 13.54
C ASN A 830 -7.46 26.20 15.00
N CYS A 831 -7.62 25.16 15.82
CA CYS A 831 -8.06 25.32 17.19
C CYS A 831 -6.96 25.96 18.06
N SER A 832 -7.31 27.03 18.80
CA SER A 832 -6.40 27.67 19.76
C SER A 832 -6.62 27.24 21.21
N THR A 833 -7.59 26.36 21.50
CA THR A 833 -7.88 25.88 22.86
C THR A 833 -8.15 24.37 22.90
N PRO A 834 -7.82 23.67 24.01
CA PRO A 834 -8.18 22.26 24.19
C PRO A 834 -9.68 21.99 24.14
N ALA A 835 -10.51 22.94 24.58
CA ALA A 835 -11.97 22.78 24.61
C ALA A 835 -12.59 22.81 23.22
N ASN A 836 -12.14 23.73 22.35
CA ASN A 836 -12.57 23.70 20.95
C ASN A 836 -12.12 22.43 20.24
N TYR A 837 -10.91 21.93 20.53
CA TYR A 837 -10.46 20.66 19.98
C TYR A 837 -11.34 19.49 20.42
N PHE A 838 -11.68 19.41 21.71
CA PHE A 838 -12.63 18.43 22.22
C PHE A 838 -13.98 18.50 21.49
N HIS A 839 -14.52 19.71 21.32
CA HIS A 839 -15.83 19.89 20.70
C HIS A 839 -15.84 19.60 19.21
N VAL A 840 -14.80 19.93 18.45
CA VAL A 840 -14.78 19.67 17.00
C VAL A 840 -14.74 18.16 16.72
N LEU A 841 -14.00 17.40 17.52
CA LEU A 841 -13.95 15.93 17.42
C LEU A 841 -15.31 15.29 17.70
N ARG A 842 -16.01 15.72 18.75
CA ARG A 842 -17.37 15.22 19.05
C ARG A 842 -18.40 15.70 18.03
N ARG A 843 -18.28 16.95 17.55
CA ARG A 843 -19.16 17.52 16.52
C ARG A 843 -19.14 16.67 15.26
N GLN A 844 -17.99 16.13 14.88
CA GLN A 844 -17.84 15.29 13.70
C GLN A 844 -18.80 14.08 13.68
N ILE A 845 -19.08 13.51 14.85
CA ILE A 845 -19.97 12.36 14.99
C ILE A 845 -21.42 12.79 15.20
N LEU A 846 -21.64 13.85 15.96
CA LEU A 846 -22.97 14.34 16.30
C LEU A 846 -23.68 15.09 15.15
N LEU A 847 -22.96 15.44 14.08
CA LEU A 847 -23.58 15.96 12.87
C LEU A 847 -24.49 14.90 12.21
N PRO A 848 -25.60 15.30 11.56
CA PRO A 848 -26.51 14.39 10.87
C PRO A 848 -26.01 13.97 9.47
N PHE A 849 -24.77 14.31 9.13
CA PHE A 849 -24.06 14.04 7.89
C PHE A 849 -22.56 13.90 8.20
N ARG A 850 -21.75 13.53 7.22
CA ARG A 850 -20.29 13.40 7.37
C ARG A 850 -19.54 14.28 6.36
N LYS A 851 -18.59 15.06 6.88
CA LYS A 851 -17.70 15.91 6.09
C LYS A 851 -16.27 15.72 6.57
N PRO A 852 -15.27 15.69 5.68
CA PRO A 852 -13.88 15.66 6.13
C PRO A 852 -13.55 16.87 7.00
N VAL A 853 -12.71 16.68 8.02
CA VAL A 853 -12.18 17.76 8.85
C VAL A 853 -10.67 17.83 8.67
N SER A 854 -10.12 19.01 8.37
CA SER A 854 -8.69 19.28 8.45
C SER A 854 -8.42 20.19 9.63
N ASP A 855 -7.61 19.73 10.59
CA ASP A 855 -7.24 20.51 11.77
C ASP A 855 -5.73 20.77 11.81
N SER A 856 -5.38 22.05 11.76
CA SER A 856 -4.00 22.52 11.89
C SER A 856 -3.68 22.77 13.37
N HIS A 857 -3.27 21.76 14.12
CA HIS A 857 -2.94 21.90 15.55
C HIS A 857 -1.46 22.21 15.81
N HIS A 858 -1.11 22.82 16.95
CA HIS A 858 0.21 23.40 17.17
C HIS A 858 1.21 22.57 18.02
N GLU A 859 2.45 22.45 17.53
CA GLU A 859 3.60 21.69 18.10
C GLU A 859 3.99 22.03 19.57
N PRO A 860 4.12 23.29 20.01
CA PRO A 860 4.57 23.65 21.37
C PRO A 860 3.41 23.85 22.32
N GLN A 861 2.16 23.98 21.83
CA GLN A 861 0.96 23.96 22.67
C GLN A 861 0.75 22.59 23.32
N LEU A 862 1.31 21.53 22.70
CA LEU A 862 1.43 20.19 23.26
C LEU A 862 2.55 20.09 24.34
N ARG A 863 3.43 21.10 24.47
CA ARG A 863 4.64 21.11 25.33
C ARG A 863 4.79 22.33 26.25
N VAL A 864 3.76 23.14 26.52
CA VAL A 864 3.81 24.25 27.52
C VAL A 864 3.92 23.73 28.98
N GLN A 865 4.69 22.67 29.20
CA GLN A 865 4.85 21.98 30.49
C GLN A 865 6.31 21.72 30.89
N THR A 866 7.34 22.27 30.23
CA THR A 866 8.75 21.94 30.58
C THR A 866 9.67 23.06 31.07
N ASP A 867 9.26 24.33 31.11
CA ASP A 867 10.10 25.40 31.70
C ASP A 867 9.93 25.57 33.23
N ALA A 868 9.91 24.46 33.96
CA ALA A 868 9.93 24.43 35.42
C ALA A 868 10.94 23.41 35.98
N VAL A 869 12.20 23.44 35.52
CA VAL A 869 13.39 22.98 36.27
C VAL A 869 14.55 23.95 35.96
N PRO A 870 15.39 24.36 36.93
CA PRO A 870 16.26 25.52 36.79
C PRO A 870 17.40 25.31 35.79
N LYS A 871 17.77 26.39 35.11
CA LYS A 871 19.01 26.50 34.33
C LYS A 871 20.20 25.87 35.06
N ALA A 872 20.72 24.78 34.52
CA ALA A 872 22.08 24.34 34.73
C ALA A 872 22.68 23.89 33.39
N GLN A 873 23.62 24.71 32.91
CA GLN A 873 24.75 24.36 32.05
C GLN A 873 24.48 24.13 30.54
N HIS A 874 24.96 25.12 29.77
CA HIS A 874 25.54 24.90 28.45
C HIS A 874 26.50 23.70 28.46
N ALA A 875 26.29 22.72 27.58
CA ALA A 875 27.36 21.98 26.92
C ALA A 875 26.81 21.22 25.70
N SER A 876 27.41 21.49 24.55
CA SER A 876 27.31 20.78 23.30
C SER A 876 27.74 19.31 23.43
N LEU A 877 27.15 18.39 22.66
CA LEU A 877 27.79 17.22 22.02
C LEU A 877 26.74 16.64 21.02
N LEU A 878 26.80 16.90 19.70
CA LEU A 878 27.65 16.24 18.71
C LEU A 878 27.81 14.73 18.95
N CYS A 879 27.04 13.94 18.18
CA CYS A 879 27.43 12.62 17.71
C CYS A 879 26.64 12.28 16.43
N PHE A 880 27.15 12.72 15.27
CA PHE A 880 27.15 11.87 14.08
C PHE A 880 28.49 12.09 13.37
N SER A 881 29.21 10.98 13.25
CA SER A 881 30.49 10.84 12.59
C SER A 881 30.36 11.05 11.08
N ASN A 882 31.39 11.71 10.53
CA ASN A 882 31.62 12.09 9.15
C ASN A 882 31.45 11.00 8.08
N ASN A 883 30.95 11.43 6.92
CA ASN A 883 31.50 11.36 5.55
C ASN A 883 30.30 11.23 4.60
N SER A 884 30.04 12.08 3.62
CA SER A 884 30.96 12.63 2.62
C SER A 884 30.39 13.89 1.94
N SER A 885 31.33 14.68 1.45
CA SER A 885 31.30 16.00 0.81
C SER A 885 30.79 16.08 -0.64
N SER A 886 30.60 17.34 -1.08
CA SER A 886 30.42 17.89 -2.45
C SER A 886 28.95 18.04 -2.90
N CYS A 887 28.47 19.14 -3.50
CA CYS A 887 29.10 20.15 -4.34
C CYS A 887 28.38 21.50 -4.28
N LEU A 888 29.16 22.59 -4.31
CA LEU A 888 28.75 23.94 -4.73
C LEU A 888 28.54 23.98 -6.25
N HIS A 889 27.53 24.69 -6.75
CA HIS A 889 27.70 25.54 -7.95
C HIS A 889 26.65 26.67 -8.06
N GLN A 890 27.16 27.83 -8.45
CA GLN A 890 26.47 29.11 -8.70
C GLN A 890 25.92 29.18 -10.14
N SER A 891 24.84 29.94 -10.34
CA SER A 891 24.54 30.69 -11.58
C SER A 891 23.38 31.65 -11.31
N ARG A 892 23.65 32.94 -11.03
CA ARG A 892 23.73 34.12 -11.93
C ARG A 892 22.52 34.38 -12.84
N CYS A 893 21.81 35.43 -12.44
CA CYS A 893 20.95 36.41 -13.13
C CYS A 893 20.82 36.39 -14.67
N CYS A 894 19.59 36.63 -15.13
CA CYS A 894 19.30 37.58 -16.22
C CYS A 894 17.96 38.29 -15.96
N ALA A 895 17.92 39.61 -16.12
CA ALA A 895 16.78 40.48 -15.87
C ALA A 895 16.53 41.42 -17.07
N THR A 896 15.26 41.57 -17.48
CA THR A 896 14.71 42.62 -18.35
C THR A 896 13.21 42.78 -18.00
N GLN A 897 12.79 43.77 -17.19
CA GLN A 897 12.18 45.09 -17.54
C GLN A 897 10.91 44.98 -18.42
N ARG A 898 9.68 45.46 -18.14
CA ARG A 898 8.99 46.43 -17.21
C ARG A 898 7.43 46.21 -17.38
N PRO A 899 6.49 47.04 -16.87
CA PRO A 899 6.21 47.48 -15.48
C PRO A 899 4.71 47.29 -15.08
N ASN A 900 4.43 47.03 -13.81
CA ASN A 900 3.29 47.64 -13.10
C ASN A 900 3.58 47.62 -11.59
N ARG A 901 3.67 48.81 -11.00
CA ARG A 901 4.11 49.05 -9.63
C ARG A 901 2.92 48.91 -8.67
N VAL A 902 3.05 48.05 -7.68
CA VAL A 902 2.61 48.34 -6.31
C VAL A 902 3.89 48.37 -5.47
N LEU A 903 4.17 49.52 -4.85
CA LEU A 903 5.32 49.72 -3.96
C LEU A 903 5.14 48.85 -2.71
N MET A 904 5.85 47.71 -2.63
CA MET A 904 6.09 47.03 -1.36
C MET A 904 7.16 47.80 -0.59
N THR A 905 6.78 48.40 0.53
CA THR A 905 7.76 48.88 1.52
C THR A 905 8.00 47.75 2.50
N CYS A 906 9.22 47.21 2.51
CA CYS A 906 9.64 46.12 3.38
C CYS A 906 9.87 46.66 4.80
N CYS A 907 8.96 46.37 5.74
CA CYS A 907 9.22 46.51 7.17
C CYS A 907 9.45 45.11 7.77
N LEU A 908 10.70 44.66 7.71
CA LEU A 908 11.19 43.57 8.56
C LEU A 908 11.11 44.04 10.02
N VAL A 909 10.25 43.40 10.83
CA VAL A 909 10.36 43.51 12.29
C VAL A 909 11.60 42.72 12.70
N ARG A 910 12.75 43.40 12.72
CA ARG A 910 13.96 42.95 13.41
C ARG A 910 13.71 43.11 14.91
N THR A 911 13.52 42.02 15.63
CA THR A 911 13.61 42.02 17.09
C THR A 911 15.08 42.19 17.48
N ASP A 912 15.48 43.44 17.74
CA ASP A 912 16.83 43.79 18.17
C ASP A 912 17.00 43.46 19.66
N LEU A 913 17.34 42.21 19.97
CA LEU A 913 17.66 41.75 21.32
C LEU A 913 19.12 42.10 21.68
N LYS A 914 19.43 43.38 21.89
CA LYS A 914 20.60 43.79 22.68
C LYS A 914 20.28 44.99 23.59
N LYS A 915 20.51 44.76 24.88
CA LYS A 915 20.55 45.70 26.04
C LYS A 915 19.22 45.93 26.77
N LYS A 916 19.02 45.19 27.87
CA LYS A 916 18.83 45.78 29.22
C LYS A 916 19.04 44.74 30.31
N LYS A 917 20.03 45.00 31.18
CA LYS A 917 20.34 44.26 32.41
C LYS A 917 19.33 44.64 33.52
N ARG A 918 19.03 43.64 34.35
CA ARG A 918 18.57 43.68 35.76
C ARG A 918 17.20 44.32 36.07
N LYS A 919 16.23 43.48 36.47
CA LYS A 919 15.45 43.61 37.72
C LYS A 919 14.72 42.29 38.06
N HIS A 920 14.91 41.87 39.32
CA HIS A 920 14.29 40.82 40.17
C HIS A 920 13.53 39.61 39.58
N PRO A 921 13.93 38.36 39.92
CA PRO A 921 13.14 37.15 39.73
C PRO A 921 12.27 36.91 40.98
N GLY A 922 11.02 37.36 40.96
CA GLY A 922 10.11 37.19 42.11
C GLY A 922 8.65 36.90 41.76
N ASN A 923 8.18 37.26 40.56
CA ASN A 923 6.75 37.16 40.20
C ASN A 923 6.44 36.21 39.04
N VAL A 924 7.42 35.51 38.49
CA VAL A 924 7.22 34.66 37.30
C VAL A 924 6.47 33.35 37.62
N ILE A 925 6.41 32.93 38.88
CA ILE A 925 5.77 31.65 39.28
C ILE A 925 4.24 31.77 39.39
N ASN A 926 3.67 32.97 39.50
CA ASN A 926 2.21 33.15 39.58
C ASN A 926 1.51 33.37 38.22
N GLU A 927 2.23 33.72 37.16
CA GLU A 927 1.64 34.08 35.85
C GLU A 927 1.54 32.91 34.83
N ILE A 928 2.09 31.72 35.12
CA ILE A 928 1.93 30.53 34.26
C ILE A 928 0.52 29.89 34.43
N LYS A 929 -0.26 30.29 35.45
CA LYS A 929 -1.63 29.79 35.66
C LYS A 929 -2.63 30.16 34.56
N SER A 930 -2.30 31.11 33.67
CA SER A 930 -3.23 31.67 32.68
C SER A 930 -3.41 30.85 31.39
N TRP A 931 -2.78 29.68 31.27
CA TRP A 931 -2.81 28.85 30.06
C TRP A 931 -3.67 27.58 30.19
N PHE A 932 -4.24 27.37 31.38
CA PHE A 932 -5.07 26.22 31.71
C PHE A 932 -6.54 26.58 31.55
N TYR A 933 -7.27 25.84 30.70
CA TYR A 933 -8.71 26.02 30.53
C TYR A 933 -9.46 25.25 31.61
N ILE A 934 -10.40 25.92 32.27
CA ILE A 934 -11.19 25.34 33.34
C ILE A 934 -12.27 24.44 32.74
N MET A 935 -12.20 23.13 33.03
CA MET A 935 -13.12 22.10 32.53
C MET A 935 -14.60 22.43 32.82
N LEU A 936 -14.89 23.11 33.93
CA LEU A 936 -16.25 23.49 34.37
C LEU A 936 -16.97 24.50 33.48
N TYR A 937 -16.25 25.30 32.69
CA TYR A 937 -16.90 26.40 31.95
C TYR A 937 -17.10 26.06 30.49
N PHE A 938 -16.25 25.19 29.93
CA PHE A 938 -16.18 25.01 28.48
C PHE A 938 -16.50 23.60 28.01
N LEU A 939 -16.61 22.60 28.89
CA LEU A 939 -16.92 21.21 28.52
C LEU A 939 -18.26 20.63 29.01
N PRO A 940 -19.04 21.24 29.96
CA PRO A 940 -20.31 20.68 30.42
C PRO A 940 -21.44 20.65 29.38
N PRO A 941 -22.56 19.95 29.63
CA PRO A 941 -23.72 19.96 28.75
C PRO A 941 -24.22 21.38 28.46
N GLY A 942 -24.58 21.65 27.21
CA GLY A 942 -24.96 22.98 26.73
C GLY A 942 -23.80 23.79 26.12
N THR A 943 -22.57 23.29 26.18
CA THR A 943 -21.40 23.87 25.49
C THR A 943 -21.25 23.31 24.08
N HIS A 944 -20.57 24.07 23.21
CA HIS A 944 -20.42 23.77 21.79
C HIS A 944 -19.07 24.30 21.27
N PHE A 945 -18.64 23.80 20.11
CA PHE A 945 -17.51 24.35 19.37
C PHE A 945 -17.75 25.83 19.05
N GLN A 946 -16.81 26.70 19.42
CA GLN A 946 -16.89 28.13 19.14
C GLN A 946 -16.14 28.45 17.84
N ARG A 947 -16.88 28.81 16.79
CA ARG A 947 -16.30 29.17 15.47
C ARG A 947 -15.48 30.46 15.51
N LEU A 948 -15.94 31.42 16.32
CA LEU A 948 -15.25 32.66 16.64
C LEU A 948 -15.15 32.77 18.15
N ILE A 949 -13.97 33.10 18.66
CA ILE A 949 -13.78 33.40 20.08
C ILE A 949 -13.45 34.90 20.22
N PRO A 950 -14.37 35.72 20.76
CA PRO A 950 -14.14 37.14 20.96
C PRO A 950 -13.09 37.40 22.07
N ASP A 951 -12.63 38.64 22.15
CA ASP A 951 -11.89 39.13 23.31
C ASP A 951 -12.78 39.13 24.56
N GLU A 952 -12.23 38.75 25.71
CA GLU A 952 -12.93 38.73 27.00
C GLU A 952 -12.33 39.74 28.01
N GLY A 953 -11.35 40.54 27.57
CA GLY A 953 -10.62 41.49 28.40
C GLY A 953 -11.21 42.90 28.44
N PRO A 954 -10.39 43.91 28.78
CA PRO A 954 -10.85 45.31 28.90
C PRO A 954 -11.50 45.87 27.63
N ALA A 955 -11.04 45.45 26.44
CA ALA A 955 -11.68 45.76 25.16
C ALA A 955 -13.15 45.28 25.06
N ALA A 956 -13.52 44.19 25.73
CA ALA A 956 -14.89 43.68 25.76
C ALA A 956 -15.81 44.46 26.71
N VAL A 957 -15.25 44.97 27.80
CA VAL A 957 -15.98 45.79 28.78
C VAL A 957 -16.22 47.21 28.25
N GLY A 958 -15.29 47.75 27.46
CA GLY A 958 -15.40 49.08 26.85
C GLY A 958 -15.27 49.06 25.33
N PRO A 959 -16.23 48.49 24.57
CA PRO A 959 -16.14 48.35 23.11
C PRO A 959 -15.95 49.70 22.38
N GLN A 960 -16.47 50.79 22.93
CA GLN A 960 -16.30 52.15 22.42
C GLN A 960 -14.85 52.69 22.47
N ASN A 961 -14.00 52.09 23.33
CA ASN A 961 -12.60 52.48 23.46
C ASN A 961 -11.70 51.76 22.46
N VAL A 962 -12.23 50.72 21.79
CA VAL A 962 -11.50 49.91 20.84
C VAL A 962 -11.26 50.73 19.57
N LYS A 963 -9.99 50.97 19.26
CA LYS A 963 -9.55 51.70 18.06
C LYS A 963 -9.20 50.75 16.92
N ARG A 964 -8.85 49.51 17.24
CA ARG A 964 -8.42 48.49 16.28
C ARG A 964 -8.94 47.11 16.67
N VAL A 965 -9.40 46.34 15.68
CA VAL A 965 -9.69 44.91 15.84
C VAL A 965 -8.65 44.11 15.06
N VAL A 966 -8.03 43.13 15.73
CA VAL A 966 -7.08 42.20 15.13
C VAL A 966 -7.72 40.81 15.08
N PHE A 967 -8.02 40.34 13.88
CA PHE A 967 -8.41 38.96 13.63
C PHE A 967 -7.17 38.09 13.52
N CYS A 968 -7.22 36.91 14.13
CA CYS A 968 -6.15 35.93 14.08
C CYS A 968 -6.70 34.51 14.10
N THR A 969 -5.85 33.51 13.84
CA THR A 969 -6.21 32.09 13.90
C THR A 969 -5.05 31.29 14.49
N GLY A 970 -5.35 30.26 15.29
CA GLY A 970 -4.35 29.41 15.93
C GLY A 970 -3.45 30.13 16.94
N LYS A 971 -2.19 29.67 17.04
CA LYS A 971 -1.25 30.03 18.11
C LYS A 971 -0.85 31.49 18.16
N ILE A 972 -0.90 32.21 17.03
CA ILE A 972 -0.43 33.60 16.98
C ILE A 972 -1.19 34.50 17.96
N TYR A 973 -2.43 34.12 18.29
CA TYR A 973 -3.23 34.73 19.35
C TYR A 973 -2.42 34.97 20.63
N TYR A 974 -1.65 33.96 21.04
CA TYR A 974 -0.91 33.97 22.29
C TYR A 974 0.29 34.91 22.28
N ASP A 975 0.92 35.10 21.13
CA ASP A 975 1.96 36.13 20.96
C ASP A 975 1.34 37.53 20.85
N LEU A 976 0.19 37.66 20.19
CA LEU A 976 -0.55 38.92 20.07
C LEU A 976 -1.02 39.45 21.42
N ILE A 977 -1.58 38.61 22.29
CA ILE A 977 -2.01 39.04 23.63
C ILE A 977 -0.81 39.44 24.49
N ARG A 978 0.32 38.72 24.39
CA ARG A 978 1.56 39.04 25.11
C ARG A 978 2.10 40.40 24.67
N GLU A 979 2.16 40.63 23.36
CA GLU A 979 2.62 41.90 22.79
C GLU A 979 1.67 43.04 23.14
N ARG A 980 0.35 42.83 23.01
CA ARG A 980 -0.68 43.81 23.38
C ARG A 980 -0.54 44.25 24.84
N LYS A 981 -0.40 43.30 25.77
CA LYS A 981 -0.20 43.57 27.20
C LYS A 981 1.11 44.32 27.43
N SER A 982 2.21 43.93 26.77
CA SER A 982 3.51 44.61 26.90
C SER A 982 3.49 46.08 26.48
N ARG A 983 2.58 46.44 25.56
CA ARG A 983 2.38 47.81 25.07
C ARG A 983 1.27 48.57 25.80
N GLY A 984 0.58 47.96 26.76
CA GLY A 984 -0.55 48.57 27.47
C GLY A 984 -1.73 48.92 26.55
N LEU A 985 -2.01 48.08 25.55
CA LEU A 985 -3.04 48.32 24.52
C LEU A 985 -4.32 47.51 24.73
N GLU A 986 -4.56 47.02 25.95
CA GLU A 986 -5.64 46.08 26.27
C GLU A 986 -7.05 46.69 26.13
N ASP A 987 -7.20 48.00 26.32
CA ASP A 987 -8.46 48.74 26.12
C ASP A 987 -8.67 49.19 24.67
N ALA A 988 -7.58 49.38 23.92
CA ALA A 988 -7.59 50.03 22.61
C ALA A 988 -7.56 49.04 21.43
N VAL A 989 -7.15 47.79 21.67
CA VAL A 989 -7.02 46.76 20.64
C VAL A 989 -7.77 45.50 21.08
N ALA A 990 -8.82 45.12 20.36
CA ALA A 990 -9.50 43.84 20.54
C ALA A 990 -8.82 42.76 19.68
N VAL A 991 -8.63 41.55 20.21
CA VAL A 991 -8.09 40.41 19.47
C VAL A 991 -9.14 39.32 19.37
N VAL A 992 -9.56 38.99 18.15
CA VAL A 992 -10.60 37.99 17.86
C VAL A 992 -9.98 36.79 17.18
N ARG A 993 -10.34 35.58 17.63
CA ARG A 993 -9.88 34.32 17.05
C ARG A 993 -10.90 33.75 16.10
N ILE A 994 -10.44 33.37 14.91
CA ILE A 994 -11.17 32.61 13.90
C ILE A 994 -10.72 31.16 14.00
N GLU A 995 -11.54 30.32 14.61
CA GLU A 995 -11.21 28.91 14.88
C GLU A 995 -11.66 27.99 13.75
N GLN A 996 -12.74 28.35 13.06
CA GLN A 996 -13.20 27.70 11.84
C GLN A 996 -13.07 28.67 10.67
N VAL A 997 -12.21 28.30 9.71
CA VAL A 997 -11.80 29.17 8.61
C VAL A 997 -12.74 29.04 7.39
N ILE A 998 -13.34 27.85 7.21
CA ILE A 998 -14.30 27.55 6.12
C ILE A 998 -15.71 27.32 6.66
N GLY A 999 -16.70 27.75 5.88
CA GLY A 999 -18.07 27.94 6.36
C GLY A 999 -18.15 29.19 7.22
N SER A 1000 -18.26 30.35 6.57
CA SER A 1000 -18.37 31.72 7.13
C SER A 1000 -18.81 31.75 8.59
N ALA A 1001 -17.86 32.12 9.46
CA ALA A 1001 -18.04 32.18 10.90
C ALA A 1001 -18.89 33.40 11.36
N PHE A 1002 -19.23 34.30 10.43
CA PHE A 1002 -19.83 35.61 10.71
C PHE A 1002 -21.35 35.61 10.97
N ALA A 1003 -22.03 34.47 10.81
CA ALA A 1003 -23.47 34.34 11.08
C ALA A 1003 -23.76 33.59 12.40
N SER A 1004 -22.87 33.71 13.38
CA SER A 1004 -23.04 33.16 14.73
C SER A 1004 -23.55 34.23 15.72
N SER A 1005 -24.15 33.80 16.84
CA SER A 1005 -24.61 34.68 17.93
C SER A 1005 -23.53 35.62 18.51
N ASN A 1006 -22.25 35.32 18.29
CA ASN A 1006 -21.10 36.17 18.65
C ASN A 1006 -20.99 37.44 17.79
N GLN A 1007 -21.79 37.55 16.72
CA GLN A 1007 -21.87 38.75 15.87
C GLN A 1007 -22.22 39.99 16.69
N LEU A 1008 -23.04 39.93 17.74
CA LEU A 1008 -23.42 41.11 18.53
C LEU A 1008 -22.23 41.78 19.25
N HIS A 1009 -21.32 40.98 19.82
CA HIS A 1009 -20.13 41.50 20.50
C HIS A 1009 -19.08 42.03 19.50
N ILE A 1010 -18.88 41.31 18.40
CA ILE A 1010 -17.95 41.72 17.36
C ILE A 1010 -18.50 42.94 16.62
N GLN A 1011 -19.81 43.04 16.39
CA GLN A 1011 -20.46 44.19 15.75
C GLN A 1011 -20.27 45.47 16.56
N ALA A 1012 -20.33 45.40 17.89
CA ALA A 1012 -20.04 46.55 18.74
C ALA A 1012 -18.60 47.06 18.54
N TRP A 1013 -17.63 46.18 18.35
CA TRP A 1013 -16.26 46.57 18.00
C TRP A 1013 -16.10 47.01 16.55
N ILE A 1014 -16.79 46.37 15.60
CA ILE A 1014 -16.78 46.75 14.19
C ILE A 1014 -17.32 48.17 14.02
N ASN A 1015 -18.38 48.50 14.76
CA ASN A 1015 -18.99 49.83 14.72
C ASN A 1015 -18.14 50.91 15.40
N ALA A 1016 -17.27 50.53 16.36
CA ALA A 1016 -16.44 51.46 17.14
C ALA A 1016 -15.02 51.65 16.56
N ALA A 1017 -14.43 50.61 15.97
CA ALA A 1017 -13.06 50.62 15.49
C ALA A 1017 -12.93 51.22 14.09
N ALA A 1018 -11.84 51.94 13.84
CA ALA A 1018 -11.52 52.54 12.54
C ALA A 1018 -10.50 51.73 11.72
N ASP A 1019 -9.92 50.67 12.29
CA ASP A 1019 -8.83 49.88 11.68
C ASP A 1019 -9.01 48.38 11.97
N PHE A 1020 -8.93 47.57 10.91
CA PHE A 1020 -9.06 46.11 10.96
C PHE A 1020 -7.80 45.46 10.39
N LYS A 1021 -7.27 44.48 11.10
CA LYS A 1021 -6.07 43.72 10.70
C LYS A 1021 -6.35 42.24 10.74
N LEU A 1022 -5.90 41.53 9.72
CA LEU A 1022 -5.79 40.07 9.75
C LEU A 1022 -4.33 39.70 10.00
N CYS A 1023 -4.07 38.96 11.06
CA CYS A 1023 -2.75 38.50 11.45
C CYS A 1023 -2.71 36.97 11.43
N LEU A 1024 -1.92 36.41 10.52
CA LEU A 1024 -1.69 34.98 10.34
C LEU A 1024 -0.19 34.71 10.50
N CYS A 1025 0.18 33.52 11.01
CA CYS A 1025 1.59 33.11 11.07
C CYS A 1025 2.22 32.97 9.67
N ASP A 1026 1.43 32.62 8.66
CA ASP A 1026 1.90 32.21 7.33
C ASP A 1026 1.98 33.36 6.32
N VAL A 1027 1.43 34.54 6.64
CA VAL A 1027 1.30 35.67 5.70
C VAL A 1027 1.70 36.97 6.40
N ALA A 1028 2.55 37.78 5.76
CA ALA A 1028 2.84 39.13 6.23
C ALA A 1028 1.54 39.93 6.38
N ALA A 1029 1.32 40.56 7.55
CA ALA A 1029 0.07 41.22 7.92
C ALA A 1029 -0.52 42.08 6.77
N VAL A 1030 -1.72 41.71 6.30
CA VAL A 1030 -2.43 42.44 5.24
C VAL A 1030 -3.37 43.45 5.88
N SER A 1031 -3.34 44.69 5.37
CA SER A 1031 -4.22 45.78 5.79
C SER A 1031 -5.42 45.83 4.85
N ILE A 1032 -6.65 45.70 5.36
CA ILE A 1032 -7.87 45.78 4.55
C ILE A 1032 -8.56 47.13 4.83
N PRO A 1033 -8.54 48.10 3.90
CA PRO A 1033 -9.37 49.30 4.01
C PRO A 1033 -10.79 49.04 3.49
N LEU A 1034 -11.81 49.39 4.27
CA LEU A 1034 -13.21 49.36 3.82
C LEU A 1034 -13.49 50.53 2.87
N ARG A 1035 -14.29 50.28 1.81
CA ARG A 1035 -14.97 51.36 1.07
C ARG A 1035 -16.22 51.77 1.87
N PRO A 1036 -16.59 53.07 1.94
CA PRO A 1036 -17.78 53.48 2.67
C PRO A 1036 -19.03 52.93 1.99
N GLY A 1037 -19.86 52.16 2.71
CA GLY A 1037 -21.21 51.76 2.28
C GLY A 1037 -21.54 50.26 2.27
N GLU A 1038 -20.59 49.38 2.56
CA GLU A 1038 -20.87 47.94 2.73
C GLU A 1038 -21.03 47.64 4.23
N SER A 1039 -22.28 47.42 4.64
CA SER A 1039 -22.70 47.05 6.00
C SER A 1039 -22.77 45.54 6.19
#